data_AF-A0A969SHE2-F1
#
_entry.id   AF-A0A969SHE2-F1
#
_cell.length_a   1.000
_cell.length_b   1.000
_cell.length_c   1.000
_cell.angle_alpha   90.00
_cell.angle_beta   90.00
_cell.angle_gamma   90.00
#
_symmetry.space_group_name_H-M   'P 1'
#
loop_
_entity.id
_entity.type
_entity.pdbx_description
1 polymer ?
#
loop_
_entity_poly.entity_id
_entity_poly.type
_entity_poly.pdbx_seq_one_letter_code
_entity_poly.pdbx_strand_id
1 'polypeptide(L)'
;MTFGEETRLLFDKKFPKTLRTEDIELLDDLKSDASRPKEAYDKFFSDHREKLRVDPKLYRRWEKLVFRKPIETADLAEGLLRLVERARPDSEEDKDKVLLVRLEDSDDLDFWTKEKNTKLCRVLRDRWRGLDELVGPDVRLEFGRCWSENWEAQIPAGVGEVDIDGQGCGPVLLQGVRRASCDAGGWLGGGRDRESPPRANDLDSAAGAMITAFPLDLEVLAPGQEPVPLLTARVSANRYDRHGSIQAVDLAKVTTIIDVEGASDGRLADPRKRQNRVDENWRDCLDQAVANNIVEESDATTLRAAFDTFQAEYTRAIRAMKEGRGLADDALLMQAQRYGELFRALASKARASVCVRDLWAPLLTIGAASLDGFRPGVIVTPWHPLRLAEIAVKARHLADGIRRVINSSASLAAEVPEYVDNLCQVLSRTYYADVGAAPGTPNVFVAETRQVADVSLLEPQAYGSEEGLADEPAEETVAAFERVVKEYLDLRPHEKASFSTVVMDAESEDLPVLMAESMARRIDGDPTLRCDLVLTHENVGSLRRIYERQNRRIGYEVDASLTSEAARNFLSRLRVAIVNQALLDQVGPKGHDIVVLQDVIARRAEVKWTRATGVGTSDMLTHMPTAHSRRKPSTRATQRREVI
;
A
#
# COMPACT_ATOMS: atom_id res chain seq x y z
N MET A 1 25.58 33.71 -13.28
CA MET A 1 24.35 33.89 -12.50
C MET A 1 23.75 32.53 -12.27
N THR A 2 23.44 32.21 -11.03
CA THR A 2 22.74 30.96 -10.68
C THR A 2 21.27 31.04 -11.10
N PHE A 3 20.59 29.90 -11.15
CA PHE A 3 19.17 29.86 -11.49
C PHE A 3 18.32 30.69 -10.51
N GLY A 4 18.64 30.63 -9.22
CA GLY A 4 18.03 31.44 -8.18
C GLY A 4 18.30 32.93 -8.31
N GLU A 5 19.55 33.34 -8.61
CA GLU A 5 19.91 34.74 -8.85
C GLU A 5 19.16 35.35 -10.04
N GLU A 6 19.03 34.61 -11.15
CA GLU A 6 18.26 35.05 -12.33
C GLU A 6 16.78 35.23 -11.99
N THR A 7 16.23 34.33 -11.17
CA THR A 7 14.86 34.41 -10.69
C THR A 7 14.67 35.63 -9.82
N ARG A 8 15.54 35.82 -8.81
CA ARG A 8 15.51 36.98 -7.91
C ARG A 8 15.59 38.30 -8.67
N LEU A 9 16.46 38.39 -9.68
CA LEU A 9 16.57 39.58 -10.54
C LEU A 9 15.31 39.88 -11.34
N LEU A 10 14.58 38.87 -11.80
CA LEU A 10 13.28 39.08 -12.44
C LEU A 10 12.30 39.73 -11.47
N PHE A 11 12.21 39.23 -10.24
CA PHE A 11 11.32 39.78 -9.20
C PHE A 11 11.75 41.17 -8.76
N ASP A 12 13.03 41.39 -8.48
CA ASP A 12 13.54 42.70 -8.08
C ASP A 12 13.28 43.77 -9.15
N LYS A 13 13.34 43.38 -10.43
CA LYS A 13 13.16 44.29 -11.57
C LYS A 13 11.69 44.54 -11.94
N LYS A 14 10.85 43.50 -11.95
CA LYS A 14 9.47 43.58 -12.46
C LYS A 14 8.40 43.56 -11.37
N PHE A 15 8.72 43.02 -10.19
CA PHE A 15 7.78 42.79 -9.10
C PHE A 15 8.41 43.12 -7.73
N PRO A 16 8.80 44.38 -7.49
CA PRO A 16 9.51 44.77 -6.27
C PRO A 16 8.65 44.50 -5.02
N LYS A 17 9.28 44.01 -3.94
CA LYS A 17 8.67 43.66 -2.63
C LYS A 17 7.70 42.47 -2.62
N THR A 18 7.74 41.62 -3.65
CA THR A 18 6.82 40.47 -3.75
C THR A 18 7.36 39.19 -3.12
N LEU A 19 8.68 39.07 -3.02
CA LEU A 19 9.36 37.91 -2.41
C LEU A 19 9.39 38.06 -0.88
N ARG A 20 9.06 36.98 -0.17
CA ARG A 20 9.21 36.88 1.30
C ARG A 20 10.67 36.56 1.66
N THR A 21 11.04 36.74 2.92
CA THR A 21 12.38 36.36 3.40
C THR A 21 12.68 34.87 3.14
N GLU A 22 11.68 34.00 3.35
CA GLU A 22 11.76 32.56 3.06
C GLU A 22 12.00 32.28 1.57
N ASP A 23 11.35 33.03 0.68
CA ASP A 23 11.53 32.89 -0.77
C ASP A 23 12.95 33.29 -1.19
N ILE A 24 13.52 34.30 -0.53
CA ILE A 24 14.87 34.78 -0.82
C ILE A 24 15.91 33.73 -0.40
N GLU A 25 15.77 33.17 0.80
CA GLU A 25 16.64 32.07 1.28
C GLU A 25 16.55 30.84 0.37
N LEU A 26 15.35 30.49 -0.09
CA LEU A 26 15.12 29.41 -1.03
C LEU A 26 15.83 29.63 -2.38
N LEU A 27 15.74 30.85 -2.92
CA LEU A 27 16.38 31.21 -4.19
C LEU A 27 17.89 31.30 -4.05
N ASP A 28 18.42 31.76 -2.92
CA ASP A 28 19.87 31.84 -2.69
C ASP A 28 20.50 30.43 -2.64
N ASP A 29 19.76 29.42 -2.18
CA ASP A 29 20.15 28.01 -2.21
C ASP A 29 20.06 27.37 -3.63
N LEU A 30 19.30 27.96 -4.55
CA LEU A 30 18.97 27.37 -5.84
C LEU A 30 20.05 27.64 -6.90
N LYS A 31 21.04 26.75 -6.98
CA LYS A 31 22.18 26.89 -7.89
C LYS A 31 21.85 26.56 -9.35
N SER A 32 21.10 25.48 -9.59
CA SER A 32 20.75 25.03 -10.94
C SER A 32 19.31 24.50 -11.03
N ASP A 33 18.80 24.41 -12.25
CA ASP A 33 17.54 23.75 -12.60
C ASP A 33 17.63 22.21 -12.59
N ALA A 34 18.80 21.65 -12.23
CA ALA A 34 19.00 20.22 -11.96
C ALA A 34 19.09 19.91 -10.45
N SER A 35 18.70 20.86 -9.60
CA SER A 35 18.73 20.70 -8.14
C SER A 35 17.76 19.60 -7.67
N ARG A 36 18.07 18.96 -6.53
CA ARG A 36 17.14 17.99 -5.91
C ARG A 36 15.81 18.71 -5.58
N PRO A 37 14.65 18.13 -5.94
CA PRO A 37 13.36 18.74 -5.69
C PRO A 37 13.17 18.91 -4.18
N LYS A 38 12.53 20.02 -3.82
CA LYS A 38 12.08 20.31 -2.47
C LYS A 38 10.64 20.76 -2.61
N GLU A 39 9.79 20.37 -1.67
CA GLU A 39 8.39 20.84 -1.57
C GLU A 39 8.30 22.38 -1.61
N ALA A 40 9.33 23.05 -1.07
CA ALA A 40 9.47 24.50 -1.13
C ALA A 40 9.59 25.06 -2.56
N TYR A 41 10.20 24.32 -3.52
CA TYR A 41 10.27 24.74 -4.92
C TYR A 41 8.91 24.64 -5.61
N ASP A 42 8.14 23.59 -5.32
CA ASP A 42 6.80 23.39 -5.85
C ASP A 42 5.88 24.51 -5.35
N LYS A 43 5.95 24.82 -4.05
CA LYS A 43 5.22 25.93 -3.42
C LYS A 43 5.61 27.28 -4.01
N PHE A 44 6.90 27.57 -4.13
CA PHE A 44 7.39 28.83 -4.71
C PHE A 44 6.92 29.00 -6.16
N PHE A 45 7.03 27.93 -6.96
CA PHE A 45 6.58 27.97 -8.34
C PHE A 45 5.08 28.21 -8.42
N SER A 46 4.28 27.55 -7.58
CA SER A 46 2.82 27.74 -7.51
C SER A 46 2.44 29.17 -7.13
N ASP A 47 3.03 29.71 -6.05
CA ASP A 47 2.74 31.05 -5.51
C ASP A 47 3.11 32.19 -6.47
N HIS A 48 4.10 31.96 -7.34
CA HIS A 48 4.64 32.98 -8.24
C HIS A 48 4.56 32.63 -9.73
N ARG A 49 3.80 31.59 -10.10
CA ARG A 49 3.71 31.04 -11.47
C ARG A 49 3.36 32.09 -12.52
N GLU A 50 2.34 32.90 -12.26
CA GLU A 50 1.88 33.97 -13.17
C GLU A 50 2.93 35.06 -13.39
N LYS A 51 3.72 35.36 -12.35
CA LYS A 51 4.80 36.35 -12.42
C LYS A 51 6.00 35.80 -13.20
N LEU A 52 6.27 34.50 -13.09
CA LEU A 52 7.31 33.81 -13.84
C LEU A 52 7.01 33.75 -15.34
N ARG A 53 5.73 33.66 -15.75
CA ARG A 53 5.30 33.65 -17.18
C ARG A 53 5.80 34.87 -17.97
N VAL A 54 6.09 35.98 -17.28
CA VAL A 54 6.64 37.21 -17.87
C VAL A 54 8.07 37.04 -18.42
N ASP A 55 8.80 36.00 -18.01
CA ASP A 55 10.02 35.53 -18.68
C ASP A 55 9.87 34.08 -19.15
N PRO A 56 9.57 33.84 -20.45
CA PRO A 56 9.34 32.49 -20.97
C PRO A 56 10.53 31.54 -20.86
N LYS A 57 11.78 32.05 -20.78
CA LYS A 57 12.96 31.18 -20.63
C LYS A 57 13.09 30.70 -19.19
N LEU A 58 12.89 31.62 -18.24
CA LEU A 58 12.97 31.31 -16.82
C LEU A 58 11.80 30.42 -16.39
N TYR A 59 10.59 30.73 -16.87
CA TYR A 59 9.39 29.91 -16.68
C TYR A 59 9.62 28.46 -17.09
N ARG A 60 10.14 28.21 -18.30
CA ARG A 60 10.45 26.85 -18.78
C ARG A 60 11.48 26.11 -17.95
N ARG A 61 12.43 26.81 -17.34
CA ARG A 61 13.44 26.17 -16.46
C ARG A 61 12.83 25.80 -15.12
N TRP A 62 11.93 26.62 -14.59
CA TRP A 62 11.12 26.28 -13.43
C TRP A 62 10.17 25.12 -13.71
N GLU A 63 9.48 25.12 -14.84
CA GLU A 63 8.68 23.98 -15.30
C GLU A 63 9.52 22.71 -15.40
N LYS A 64 10.76 22.81 -15.90
CA LYS A 64 11.66 21.65 -15.95
C LYS A 64 12.05 21.18 -14.55
N LEU A 65 12.35 22.08 -13.63
CA LEU A 65 12.71 21.73 -12.26
C LEU A 65 11.54 21.04 -11.52
N VAL A 66 10.32 21.52 -11.73
CA VAL A 66 9.09 21.05 -11.03
C VAL A 66 8.49 19.81 -11.70
N PHE A 67 8.36 19.79 -13.05
CA PHE A 67 7.59 18.77 -13.76
C PHE A 67 8.43 17.64 -14.37
N ARG A 68 9.75 17.80 -14.57
CA ARG A 68 10.56 16.70 -15.13
C ARG A 68 10.83 15.58 -14.14
N LYS A 69 10.86 15.88 -12.84
CA LYS A 69 11.15 14.84 -11.86
C LYS A 69 9.84 14.12 -11.52
N PRO A 70 9.76 12.82 -11.78
CA PRO A 70 8.54 12.07 -11.56
C PRO A 70 8.16 12.11 -10.07
N ILE A 71 6.85 12.15 -9.83
CA ILE A 71 6.30 11.88 -8.50
C ILE A 71 6.62 10.43 -8.16
N GLU A 72 7.43 10.19 -7.14
CA GLU A 72 7.68 8.85 -6.62
C GLU A 72 6.41 8.38 -5.90
N THR A 73 5.74 7.35 -6.41
CA THR A 73 4.56 6.76 -5.78
C THR A 73 4.70 5.25 -5.71
N ALA A 74 4.09 4.65 -4.69
CA ALA A 74 4.13 3.20 -4.48
C ALA A 74 2.98 2.44 -5.18
N ASP A 75 1.95 3.16 -5.62
CA ASP A 75 0.72 2.61 -6.21
C ASP A 75 0.16 3.51 -7.32
N LEU A 76 -0.41 2.89 -8.36
CA LEU A 76 -0.97 3.59 -9.52
C LEU A 76 -2.12 4.54 -9.15
N ALA A 77 -2.98 4.23 -8.16
CA ALA A 77 -4.03 5.16 -7.74
C ALA A 77 -3.44 6.46 -7.21
N GLU A 78 -2.41 6.37 -6.38
CA GLU A 78 -1.70 7.54 -5.86
C GLU A 78 -1.03 8.30 -7.02
N GLY A 79 -0.32 7.57 -7.89
CA GLY A 79 0.31 8.13 -9.08
C GLY A 79 -0.67 8.94 -9.95
N LEU A 80 -1.85 8.37 -10.22
CA LEU A 80 -2.91 9.02 -10.99
C LEU A 80 -3.50 10.23 -10.26
N LEU A 81 -3.79 10.15 -8.97
CA LEU A 81 -4.34 11.27 -8.20
C LEU A 81 -3.36 12.44 -8.13
N ARG A 82 -2.08 12.18 -7.85
CA ARG A 82 -1.02 13.19 -7.82
C ARG A 82 -0.77 13.79 -9.19
N LEU A 83 -0.85 12.99 -10.25
CA LEU A 83 -0.72 13.46 -11.62
C LEU A 83 -1.89 14.40 -11.98
N VAL A 84 -3.12 14.01 -11.63
CA VAL A 84 -4.34 14.80 -11.86
C VAL A 84 -4.32 16.09 -11.04
N GLU A 85 -3.86 16.04 -9.80
CA GLU A 85 -3.66 17.20 -8.92
C GLU A 85 -2.72 18.22 -9.58
N ARG A 86 -1.57 17.78 -10.08
CA ARG A 86 -0.61 18.64 -10.78
C ARG A 86 -1.10 19.12 -12.14
N ALA A 87 -1.93 18.32 -12.80
CA ALA A 87 -2.52 18.63 -14.10
C ALA A 87 -3.89 19.32 -13.98
N ARG A 88 -4.24 19.91 -12.84
CA ARG A 88 -5.50 20.63 -12.61
C ARG A 88 -5.65 21.86 -13.55
N PRO A 89 -6.88 22.28 -13.97
CA PRO A 89 -7.01 23.44 -14.85
C PRO A 89 -6.74 24.74 -14.08
N ASP A 90 -5.89 25.59 -14.64
CA ASP A 90 -5.48 26.86 -14.04
C ASP A 90 -6.45 28.01 -14.39
N SER A 91 -7.23 27.86 -15.47
CA SER A 91 -8.10 28.91 -16.00
C SER A 91 -9.47 28.36 -16.44
N GLU A 92 -10.46 29.26 -16.54
CA GLU A 92 -11.77 28.94 -17.12
C GLU A 92 -11.68 28.50 -18.60
N GLU A 93 -10.60 28.88 -19.32
CA GLU A 93 -10.33 28.47 -20.70
C GLU A 93 -9.89 26.99 -20.82
N ASP A 94 -9.48 26.36 -19.72
CA ASP A 94 -9.05 24.96 -19.66
C ASP A 94 -10.17 23.97 -19.29
N LYS A 95 -11.40 24.46 -19.07
CA LYS A 95 -12.56 23.62 -18.73
C LYS A 95 -13.00 22.70 -19.87
N ASP A 96 -12.79 23.11 -21.12
CA ASP A 96 -13.14 22.32 -22.31
C ASP A 96 -12.03 21.32 -22.73
N LYS A 97 -10.97 21.20 -21.91
CA LYS A 97 -9.84 20.30 -22.16
C LYS A 97 -9.96 19.00 -21.35
N VAL A 98 -9.74 17.89 -22.05
CA VAL A 98 -9.66 16.53 -21.48
C VAL A 98 -8.22 16.28 -21.00
N LEU A 99 -8.07 15.63 -19.85
CA LEU A 99 -6.78 15.16 -19.36
C LEU A 99 -6.42 13.82 -20.02
N LEU A 100 -5.35 13.80 -20.78
CA LEU A 100 -4.77 12.59 -21.35
C LEU A 100 -3.67 12.08 -20.42
N VAL A 101 -3.80 10.85 -19.93
CA VAL A 101 -2.75 10.17 -19.15
C VAL A 101 -2.17 9.05 -19.99
N ARG A 102 -0.89 9.17 -20.36
CA ARG A 102 -0.19 8.19 -21.19
C ARG A 102 0.85 7.44 -20.38
N LEU A 103 0.93 6.13 -20.63
CA LEU A 103 2.04 5.29 -20.21
C LEU A 103 3.18 5.42 -21.24
N GLU A 104 4.35 5.92 -20.82
CA GLU A 104 5.50 6.15 -21.71
C GLU A 104 5.94 4.82 -22.36
N ASP A 105 6.20 4.86 -23.67
CA ASP A 105 6.64 3.72 -24.51
C ASP A 105 5.70 2.48 -24.54
N SER A 106 4.49 2.58 -23.99
CA SER A 106 3.51 1.49 -23.94
C SER A 106 2.98 0.99 -25.29
N ASP A 107 3.24 1.73 -26.37
CA ASP A 107 2.93 1.30 -27.75
C ASP A 107 4.02 0.41 -28.35
N ASP A 108 5.23 0.42 -27.78
CA ASP A 108 6.32 -0.45 -28.18
C ASP A 108 6.12 -1.85 -27.58
N LEU A 109 6.32 -2.89 -28.38
CA LEU A 109 6.26 -4.28 -27.90
C LEU A 109 7.46 -4.60 -27.00
N ASP A 110 8.62 -3.98 -27.26
CA ASP A 110 9.84 -4.21 -26.49
C ASP A 110 9.69 -3.72 -25.04
N PHE A 111 8.88 -2.67 -24.80
CA PHE A 111 8.48 -2.23 -23.45
C PHE A 111 7.92 -3.39 -22.62
N TRP A 112 6.97 -4.14 -23.19
CA TRP A 112 6.24 -5.21 -22.48
C TRP A 112 7.01 -6.53 -22.41
N THR A 113 7.87 -6.80 -23.40
CA THR A 113 8.50 -8.11 -23.60
C THR A 113 9.98 -8.18 -23.24
N LYS A 114 10.69 -7.04 -23.19
CA LYS A 114 12.15 -6.99 -23.02
C LYS A 114 12.64 -5.96 -22.01
N GLU A 115 11.99 -4.80 -21.91
CA GLU A 115 12.52 -3.67 -21.14
C GLU A 115 12.00 -3.59 -19.70
N LYS A 116 10.73 -3.96 -19.48
CA LYS A 116 10.08 -3.92 -18.16
C LYS A 116 9.92 -5.31 -17.58
N ASN A 117 9.75 -5.35 -16.25
CA ASN A 117 9.52 -6.60 -15.53
C ASN A 117 8.17 -7.20 -15.95
N THR A 118 8.19 -8.42 -16.49
CA THR A 118 6.99 -9.06 -17.05
C THR A 118 5.91 -9.28 -15.99
N LYS A 119 6.28 -9.60 -14.74
CA LYS A 119 5.32 -9.80 -13.64
C LYS A 119 4.58 -8.52 -13.30
N LEU A 120 5.28 -7.39 -13.24
CA LEU A 120 4.67 -6.08 -13.02
C LEU A 120 3.75 -5.68 -14.18
N CYS A 121 4.14 -5.94 -15.43
CA CYS A 121 3.30 -5.71 -16.60
C CYS A 121 1.99 -6.51 -16.55
N ARG A 122 2.01 -7.76 -16.05
CA ARG A 122 0.79 -8.55 -15.83
C ARG A 122 -0.09 -7.98 -14.73
N VAL A 123 0.50 -7.52 -13.61
CA VAL A 123 -0.25 -6.84 -12.55
C VAL A 123 -0.93 -5.60 -13.10
N LEU A 124 -0.21 -4.77 -13.87
CA LEU A 124 -0.77 -3.59 -14.52
C LEU A 124 -1.95 -3.97 -15.44
N ARG A 125 -1.78 -5.02 -16.25
CA ARG A 125 -2.81 -5.52 -17.15
C ARG A 125 -4.07 -5.97 -16.40
N ASP A 126 -3.94 -6.89 -15.44
CA ASP A 126 -5.07 -7.61 -14.87
C ASP A 126 -5.70 -6.89 -13.68
N ARG A 127 -4.91 -6.25 -12.81
CA ARG A 127 -5.42 -5.54 -11.64
C ARG A 127 -6.09 -4.21 -11.99
N TRP A 128 -5.65 -3.54 -13.06
CA TRP A 128 -6.17 -2.22 -13.47
C TRP A 128 -7.07 -2.25 -14.71
N ARG A 129 -7.40 -3.44 -15.23
CA ARG A 129 -8.32 -3.61 -16.36
C ARG A 129 -9.64 -2.89 -16.15
N GLY A 130 -10.10 -2.14 -17.15
CA GLY A 130 -11.39 -1.44 -17.11
C GLY A 130 -11.39 -0.16 -16.28
N LEU A 131 -10.23 0.30 -15.80
CA LEU A 131 -10.12 1.61 -15.14
C LEU A 131 -10.48 2.76 -16.10
N ASP A 132 -10.14 2.61 -17.38
CA ASP A 132 -10.43 3.55 -18.46
C ASP A 132 -11.94 3.75 -18.68
N GLU A 133 -12.75 2.71 -18.49
CA GLU A 133 -14.21 2.81 -18.53
C GLU A 133 -14.78 3.60 -17.33
N LEU A 134 -14.07 3.65 -16.19
CA LEU A 134 -14.55 4.29 -14.95
C LEU A 134 -14.24 5.79 -14.85
N VAL A 135 -13.06 6.23 -15.29
CA VAL A 135 -12.59 7.63 -15.10
C VAL A 135 -13.43 8.68 -15.87
N GLY A 136 -14.27 8.24 -16.81
CA GLY A 136 -15.24 9.09 -17.50
C GLY A 136 -14.64 9.93 -18.64
N PRO A 137 -15.41 10.81 -19.29
CA PRO A 137 -14.99 11.50 -20.52
C PRO A 137 -13.92 12.58 -20.29
N ASP A 138 -13.81 13.11 -19.07
CA ASP A 138 -12.87 14.20 -18.73
C ASP A 138 -11.41 13.71 -18.62
N VAL A 139 -11.21 12.40 -18.53
CA VAL A 139 -9.89 11.76 -18.46
C VAL A 139 -9.82 10.60 -19.43
N ARG A 140 -8.78 10.57 -20.26
CA ARG A 140 -8.49 9.47 -21.17
C ARG A 140 -7.18 8.80 -20.80
N LEU A 141 -7.24 7.51 -20.52
CA LEU A 141 -6.05 6.69 -20.26
C LEU A 141 -5.57 6.06 -21.58
N GLU A 142 -4.31 6.33 -21.95
CA GLU A 142 -3.64 5.75 -23.11
C GLU A 142 -2.49 4.86 -22.64
N PHE A 143 -2.80 3.61 -22.32
CA PHE A 143 -1.81 2.61 -21.84
C PHE A 143 -1.34 1.69 -22.97
N GLY A 144 -1.43 2.16 -24.23
CA GLY A 144 -0.92 1.47 -25.41
C GLY A 144 -1.44 0.05 -25.56
N ARG A 145 -0.52 -0.93 -25.60
CA ARG A 145 -0.82 -2.36 -25.78
C ARG A 145 -1.40 -3.05 -24.55
N CYS A 146 -1.45 -2.39 -23.38
CA CYS A 146 -1.80 -3.03 -22.11
C CYS A 146 -3.11 -3.83 -22.15
N TRP A 147 -4.19 -3.22 -22.66
CA TRP A 147 -5.52 -3.83 -22.75
C TRP A 147 -6.01 -4.05 -24.18
N SER A 148 -5.29 -3.52 -25.17
CA SER A 148 -5.68 -3.59 -26.59
C SER A 148 -5.15 -4.84 -27.29
N GLU A 149 -4.04 -5.42 -26.82
CA GLU A 149 -3.41 -6.58 -27.42
C GLU A 149 -2.98 -7.61 -26.36
N ASN A 150 -2.95 -8.89 -26.76
CA ASN A 150 -2.33 -9.94 -25.95
C ASN A 150 -0.82 -9.98 -26.23
N TRP A 151 -0.09 -8.99 -25.70
CA TRP A 151 1.37 -8.89 -25.84
C TRP A 151 2.12 -10.09 -25.23
N GLU A 152 1.54 -10.73 -24.21
CA GLU A 152 2.15 -11.87 -23.53
C GLU A 152 2.25 -13.11 -24.45
N ALA A 153 1.26 -13.33 -25.32
CA ALA A 153 1.31 -14.41 -26.30
C ALA A 153 2.46 -14.27 -27.32
N GLN A 154 3.09 -13.09 -27.38
CA GLN A 154 4.20 -12.79 -28.28
C GLN A 154 5.57 -13.06 -27.62
N ILE A 155 5.60 -13.43 -26.34
CA ILE A 155 6.83 -13.83 -25.64
C ILE A 155 7.25 -15.22 -26.15
N PRO A 156 8.44 -15.37 -26.79
CA PRO A 156 8.86 -16.64 -27.36
C PRO A 156 9.01 -17.73 -26.29
N ALA A 157 8.42 -18.91 -26.57
CA ALA A 157 8.58 -20.08 -25.71
C ALA A 157 10.07 -20.44 -25.55
N GLY A 158 10.57 -20.42 -24.31
CA GLY A 158 11.95 -20.79 -23.96
C GLY A 158 12.92 -19.64 -23.68
N VAL A 159 12.53 -18.38 -23.91
CA VAL A 159 13.34 -17.20 -23.50
C VAL A 159 13.15 -16.88 -22.00
N GLY A 160 12.17 -17.50 -21.34
CA GLY A 160 11.81 -17.20 -19.95
C GLY A 160 11.07 -15.87 -19.83
N GLU A 161 10.51 -15.60 -18.65
CA GLU A 161 10.01 -14.27 -18.31
C GLU A 161 11.19 -13.32 -18.14
N VAL A 162 11.00 -12.04 -18.48
CA VAL A 162 12.00 -11.01 -18.16
C VAL A 162 11.86 -10.69 -16.67
N ASP A 163 12.49 -11.55 -15.86
CA ASP A 163 12.79 -11.32 -14.46
C ASP A 163 14.10 -10.54 -14.38
N ILE A 164 14.05 -9.23 -14.63
CA ILE A 164 15.15 -8.39 -14.21
C ILE A 164 15.05 -8.34 -12.68
N ASP A 165 16.04 -8.92 -11.99
CA ASP A 165 16.27 -8.69 -10.56
C ASP A 165 16.02 -7.19 -10.34
N GLY A 166 15.10 -6.82 -9.45
CA GLY A 166 14.44 -5.48 -9.38
C GLY A 166 15.34 -4.24 -9.23
N GLN A 167 16.64 -4.35 -9.47
CA GLN A 167 17.66 -3.31 -9.57
C GLN A 167 17.91 -2.81 -11.01
N GLY A 168 17.30 -3.39 -12.05
CA GLY A 168 17.63 -3.07 -13.46
C GLY A 168 16.49 -2.56 -14.37
N CYS A 169 15.22 -2.72 -13.98
CA CYS A 169 14.12 -2.09 -14.71
C CYS A 169 14.03 -0.63 -14.27
N GLY A 170 13.99 0.33 -15.20
CA GLY A 170 13.60 1.69 -14.84
C GLY A 170 12.11 1.74 -14.49
N PRO A 171 11.64 2.78 -13.77
CA PRO A 171 10.25 2.90 -13.36
C PRO A 171 9.29 2.98 -14.54
N VAL A 172 8.04 2.58 -14.29
CA VAL A 172 6.96 2.79 -15.24
C VAL A 172 6.55 4.27 -15.15
N LEU A 173 6.60 4.99 -16.27
CA LEU A 173 6.42 6.44 -16.30
C LEU A 173 5.05 6.80 -16.87
N LEU A 174 4.28 7.57 -16.08
CA LEU A 174 3.02 8.17 -16.49
C LEU A 174 3.24 9.64 -16.84
N GLN A 175 2.62 10.09 -17.93
CA GLN A 175 2.64 11.48 -18.38
C GLN A 175 1.22 12.03 -18.50
N GLY A 176 0.95 13.16 -17.87
CA GLY A 176 -0.34 13.85 -17.94
C GLY A 176 -0.28 15.07 -18.87
N VAL A 177 -1.16 15.15 -19.86
CA VAL A 177 -1.25 16.29 -20.79
C VAL A 177 -2.71 16.70 -20.94
N ARG A 178 -3.04 18.00 -20.83
CA ARG A 178 -4.38 18.49 -21.17
C ARG A 178 -4.47 18.84 -22.65
N ARG A 179 -5.53 18.40 -23.32
CA ARG A 179 -5.82 18.77 -24.72
C ARG A 179 -7.28 19.12 -24.94
N ALA A 180 -7.54 19.96 -25.95
CA ALA A 180 -8.90 20.27 -26.37
C ALA A 180 -9.62 19.00 -26.83
N SER A 181 -10.90 18.85 -26.46
CA SER A 181 -11.71 17.66 -26.76
C SER A 181 -11.74 17.29 -28.25
N CYS A 182 -11.59 18.25 -29.16
CA CYS A 182 -11.57 18.05 -30.62
C CYS A 182 -10.27 17.45 -31.19
N ASP A 183 -9.14 17.53 -30.46
CA ASP A 183 -7.83 17.01 -30.90
C ASP A 183 -7.52 15.63 -30.31
N ALA A 184 -8.52 14.93 -29.76
CA ALA A 184 -8.40 13.64 -29.09
C ALA A 184 -8.09 12.44 -30.02
N GLY A 185 -7.71 12.70 -31.27
CA GLY A 185 -7.27 11.70 -32.26
C GLY A 185 -5.76 11.42 -32.19
N GLY A 186 -5.27 11.00 -31.03
CA GLY A 186 -3.89 10.54 -30.83
C GLY A 186 -2.88 11.60 -30.38
N TRP A 187 -1.85 11.13 -29.65
CA TRP A 187 -0.76 11.94 -29.07
C TRP A 187 -0.05 12.87 -30.07
N LEU A 188 -0.05 12.47 -31.36
CA LEU A 188 0.58 13.14 -32.50
C LEU A 188 -0.33 14.14 -33.23
N GLY A 189 -1.12 14.92 -32.51
CA GLY A 189 -1.59 16.22 -33.02
C GLY A 189 -0.42 17.22 -33.05
N GLY A 190 -0.06 17.73 -34.22
CA GLY A 190 1.09 18.63 -34.49
C GLY A 190 1.01 20.04 -33.87
N GLY A 191 0.40 20.17 -32.69
CA GLY A 191 0.45 21.37 -31.87
C GLY A 191 1.75 21.40 -31.06
N ARG A 192 2.49 22.50 -31.14
CA ARG A 192 3.58 22.79 -30.20
C ARG A 192 2.98 23.08 -28.83
N ASP A 193 2.55 22.07 -28.09
CA ASP A 193 2.32 22.21 -26.66
C ASP A 193 3.68 22.53 -26.03
N ARG A 194 3.80 23.79 -25.55
CA ARG A 194 5.06 24.40 -25.10
C ARG A 194 5.37 24.14 -23.62
N GLU A 195 4.46 23.47 -22.92
CA GLU A 195 4.54 23.17 -21.47
C GLU A 195 5.06 21.75 -21.26
N SER A 196 5.92 21.54 -20.26
CA SER A 196 6.46 20.21 -19.94
C SER A 196 5.41 19.42 -19.15
N PRO A 197 4.98 18.23 -19.59
CA PRO A 197 3.93 17.50 -18.89
C PRO A 197 4.41 17.02 -17.51
N PRO A 198 3.56 17.06 -16.48
CA PRO A 198 3.85 16.40 -15.21
C PRO A 198 4.08 14.90 -15.45
N ARG A 199 5.01 14.35 -14.68
CA ARG A 199 5.36 12.92 -14.69
C ARG A 199 5.13 12.30 -13.32
N ALA A 200 4.70 11.04 -13.30
CA ALA A 200 4.66 10.19 -12.11
C ALA A 200 5.37 8.87 -12.39
N ASN A 201 6.13 8.38 -11.40
CA ASN A 201 6.67 7.03 -11.37
C ASN A 201 5.62 6.12 -10.76
N ASP A 202 5.47 4.95 -11.35
CA ASP A 202 4.62 3.90 -10.82
C ASP A 202 5.37 2.55 -10.76
N LEU A 203 4.93 1.72 -9.83
CA LEU A 203 5.08 0.25 -9.77
C LEU A 203 6.48 -0.38 -9.61
N ASP A 204 7.58 0.36 -9.69
CA ASP A 204 8.93 -0.23 -9.79
C ASP A 204 9.36 -1.03 -8.54
N SER A 205 8.94 -0.62 -7.35
CA SER A 205 9.34 -1.25 -6.07
C SER A 205 8.60 -2.56 -5.76
N ALA A 206 7.62 -2.98 -6.57
CA ALA A 206 6.73 -4.10 -6.26
C ALA A 206 7.09 -5.42 -6.95
N ALA A 207 8.20 -5.51 -7.70
CA ALA A 207 8.54 -6.70 -8.50
C ALA A 207 8.70 -7.97 -7.65
N GLY A 208 9.13 -7.83 -6.39
CA GLY A 208 9.24 -8.92 -5.43
C GLY A 208 7.97 -9.19 -4.63
N ALA A 209 6.91 -8.40 -4.79
CA ALA A 209 5.74 -8.46 -3.91
C ALA A 209 4.75 -9.57 -4.28
N MET A 210 4.00 -10.03 -3.28
CA MET A 210 2.98 -11.08 -3.41
C MET A 210 1.87 -10.75 -4.42
N ILE A 211 1.61 -9.46 -4.69
CA ILE A 211 0.63 -9.04 -5.70
C ILE A 211 0.96 -9.58 -7.10
N THR A 212 2.24 -9.87 -7.39
CA THR A 212 2.68 -10.45 -8.66
C THR A 212 2.13 -11.86 -8.91
N ALA A 213 1.68 -12.56 -7.86
CA ALA A 213 1.03 -13.86 -7.98
C ALA A 213 -0.43 -13.77 -8.47
N PHE A 214 -1.07 -12.60 -8.36
CA PHE A 214 -2.50 -12.46 -8.70
C PHE A 214 -2.82 -12.81 -10.17
N PRO A 215 -2.07 -12.31 -11.17
CA PRO A 215 -2.24 -12.75 -12.56
C PRO A 215 -2.11 -14.27 -12.74
N LEU A 216 -1.15 -14.90 -12.06
CA LEU A 216 -0.91 -16.34 -12.14
C LEU A 216 -2.07 -17.13 -11.49
N ASP A 217 -2.60 -16.66 -10.37
CA ASP A 217 -3.78 -17.25 -9.74
C ASP A 217 -5.03 -17.12 -10.65
N LEU A 218 -5.21 -15.98 -11.35
CA LEU A 218 -6.30 -15.82 -12.31
C LEU A 218 -6.20 -16.82 -13.48
N GLU A 219 -4.98 -17.15 -13.93
CA GLU A 219 -4.78 -18.18 -14.94
C GLU A 219 -5.31 -19.55 -14.49
N VAL A 220 -5.01 -19.90 -13.24
CA VAL A 220 -5.42 -21.16 -12.60
C VAL A 220 -6.91 -21.18 -12.28
N LEU A 221 -7.49 -20.06 -11.87
CA LEU A 221 -8.92 -19.96 -11.53
C LEU A 221 -9.82 -19.97 -12.77
N ALA A 222 -9.38 -19.36 -13.89
CA ALA A 222 -10.18 -19.27 -15.11
C ALA A 222 -9.45 -19.85 -16.35
N PRO A 223 -9.09 -21.16 -16.38
CA PRO A 223 -8.45 -21.78 -17.53
C PRO A 223 -9.43 -22.09 -18.68
N GLY A 224 -10.73 -21.81 -18.50
CA GLY A 224 -11.79 -21.98 -19.50
C GLY A 224 -12.98 -22.85 -19.03
N GLN A 225 -12.85 -23.60 -17.93
CA GLN A 225 -13.93 -24.38 -17.33
C GLN A 225 -14.92 -23.49 -16.55
N GLU A 226 -16.20 -23.89 -16.54
CA GLU A 226 -17.24 -23.30 -15.68
C GLU A 226 -17.91 -24.41 -14.84
N PRO A 227 -18.25 -24.13 -13.57
CA PRO A 227 -17.97 -22.89 -12.83
C PRO A 227 -16.50 -22.76 -12.41
N VAL A 228 -16.05 -21.54 -12.07
CA VAL A 228 -14.74 -21.31 -11.45
C VAL A 228 -14.70 -22.01 -10.08
N PRO A 229 -13.63 -22.74 -9.74
CA PRO A 229 -13.52 -23.40 -8.45
C PRO A 229 -13.39 -22.38 -7.31
N LEU A 230 -14.02 -22.68 -6.17
CA LEU A 230 -13.85 -21.88 -4.95
C LEU A 230 -12.68 -22.47 -4.16
N LEU A 231 -11.58 -21.72 -4.09
CA LEU A 231 -10.31 -22.23 -3.55
C LEU A 231 -9.98 -21.63 -2.18
N THR A 232 -9.35 -22.44 -1.34
CA THR A 232 -8.54 -22.03 -0.19
C THR A 232 -7.14 -22.61 -0.33
N ALA A 233 -6.19 -22.15 0.48
CA ALA A 233 -4.81 -22.61 0.41
C ALA A 233 -4.20 -22.79 1.78
N ARG A 234 -3.15 -23.62 1.80
CA ARG A 234 -2.28 -23.82 2.94
C ARG A 234 -0.84 -23.69 2.46
N VAL A 235 -0.13 -22.73 3.01
CA VAL A 235 1.23 -22.34 2.61
C VAL A 235 2.11 -22.28 3.85
N SER A 236 3.43 -22.23 3.68
CA SER A 236 4.36 -22.18 4.80
C SER A 236 5.34 -21.02 4.68
N ALA A 237 5.75 -20.47 5.83
CA ALA A 237 6.77 -19.42 5.85
C ALA A 237 8.15 -19.98 5.47
N ASN A 238 8.83 -19.36 4.51
CA ASN A 238 10.21 -19.65 4.17
C ASN A 238 11.15 -18.91 5.13
N ARG A 239 11.50 -19.59 6.23
CA ARG A 239 12.15 -18.97 7.39
C ARG A 239 13.60 -18.59 7.20
N TYR A 240 14.28 -19.12 6.21
CA TYR A 240 15.70 -18.86 6.03
C TYR A 240 15.88 -18.10 4.72
N ASP A 241 16.54 -16.95 4.81
CA ASP A 241 17.02 -16.28 3.62
C ASP A 241 18.14 -17.11 2.96
N ARG A 242 18.62 -16.65 1.79
CA ARG A 242 19.73 -17.32 1.07
C ARG A 242 21.04 -17.39 1.90
N HIS A 243 21.15 -16.60 2.97
CA HIS A 243 22.30 -16.51 3.86
C HIS A 243 22.10 -17.30 5.18
N GLY A 244 20.97 -17.98 5.36
CA GLY A 244 20.65 -18.75 6.56
C GLY A 244 20.18 -17.90 7.75
N SER A 245 19.91 -16.62 7.55
CA SER A 245 19.29 -15.75 8.55
C SER A 245 17.81 -16.08 8.67
N ILE A 246 17.30 -16.07 9.91
CA ILE A 246 15.86 -16.19 10.15
C ILE A 246 15.18 -14.93 9.61
N GLN A 247 14.17 -15.11 8.75
CA GLN A 247 13.31 -14.06 8.24
C GLN A 247 11.84 -14.39 8.53
N ALA A 248 11.03 -13.34 8.65
CA ALA A 248 9.59 -13.45 8.82
C ALA A 248 8.86 -13.20 7.49
N VAL A 249 7.52 -13.29 7.50
CA VAL A 249 6.71 -13.23 6.28
C VAL A 249 6.55 -11.76 5.86
N ASP A 250 7.09 -11.45 4.70
CA ASP A 250 7.08 -10.11 4.12
C ASP A 250 6.32 -10.13 2.79
N LEU A 251 5.17 -9.47 2.74
CA LEU A 251 4.34 -9.42 1.52
C LEU A 251 5.02 -8.67 0.37
N ALA A 252 6.04 -7.84 0.63
CA ALA A 252 6.85 -7.21 -0.40
C ALA A 252 7.93 -8.15 -0.96
N LYS A 253 8.11 -9.35 -0.35
CA LYS A 253 9.09 -10.36 -0.75
C LYS A 253 8.45 -11.75 -0.79
N VAL A 254 7.99 -12.13 -1.97
CA VAL A 254 7.39 -13.44 -2.30
C VAL A 254 8.25 -14.63 -1.88
N THR A 255 9.57 -14.46 -1.86
CA THR A 255 10.55 -15.47 -1.44
C THR A 255 10.49 -15.85 0.04
N THR A 256 9.79 -15.06 0.86
CA THR A 256 9.53 -15.37 2.28
C THR A 256 8.42 -16.40 2.47
N ILE A 257 7.78 -16.85 1.40
CA ILE A 257 6.70 -17.85 1.42
C ILE A 257 7.07 -19.03 0.51
N ILE A 258 6.71 -20.23 0.96
CA ILE A 258 6.66 -21.43 0.13
C ILE A 258 5.21 -21.62 -0.29
N ASP A 259 4.98 -21.52 -1.59
CA ASP A 259 3.66 -21.47 -2.19
C ASP A 259 2.99 -22.86 -2.32
N VAL A 260 1.77 -22.91 -2.89
CA VAL A 260 0.99 -24.15 -2.99
C VAL A 260 1.62 -25.21 -3.89
N GLU A 261 2.54 -24.81 -4.79
CA GLU A 261 3.30 -25.71 -5.65
C GLU A 261 4.65 -26.12 -5.03
N GLY A 262 5.00 -25.56 -3.86
CA GLY A 262 6.30 -25.77 -3.21
C GLY A 262 7.41 -24.89 -3.78
N ALA A 263 7.06 -23.88 -4.57
CA ALA A 263 7.97 -22.89 -5.12
C ALA A 263 7.93 -21.59 -4.29
N SER A 264 8.54 -20.53 -4.82
CA SER A 264 8.60 -19.19 -4.21
C SER A 264 8.06 -18.11 -5.16
N ASP A 265 7.06 -18.46 -5.97
CA ASP A 265 6.39 -17.55 -6.91
C ASP A 265 5.11 -16.95 -6.32
N GLY A 266 4.74 -17.37 -5.11
CA GLY A 266 3.64 -16.78 -4.34
C GLY A 266 2.25 -17.24 -4.77
N ARG A 267 2.15 -18.26 -5.62
CA ARG A 267 0.87 -18.81 -6.10
C ARG A 267 0.03 -19.36 -4.95
N LEU A 268 -1.24 -18.98 -4.89
CA LEU A 268 -2.16 -19.43 -3.85
C LEU A 268 -3.34 -20.23 -4.41
N ALA A 269 -3.57 -20.21 -5.72
CA ALA A 269 -4.58 -21.03 -6.36
C ALA A 269 -4.03 -22.40 -6.78
N ASP A 270 -4.59 -23.49 -6.24
CA ASP A 270 -4.33 -24.86 -6.72
C ASP A 270 -5.60 -25.73 -6.64
N PRO A 271 -6.31 -25.93 -7.77
CA PRO A 271 -7.54 -26.73 -7.81
C PRO A 271 -7.28 -28.24 -7.84
N ARG A 272 -6.02 -28.69 -8.02
CA ARG A 272 -5.68 -30.12 -8.15
C ARG A 272 -5.83 -30.87 -6.82
N LYS A 273 -5.69 -30.16 -5.70
CA LYS A 273 -5.82 -30.72 -4.35
C LYS A 273 -7.25 -30.57 -3.84
N ARG A 274 -7.95 -31.69 -3.60
CA ARG A 274 -9.33 -31.67 -3.07
C ARG A 274 -9.49 -30.88 -1.77
N GLN A 275 -8.49 -30.89 -0.89
CA GLN A 275 -8.51 -30.11 0.36
C GLN A 275 -8.62 -28.59 0.13
N ASN A 276 -8.21 -28.10 -1.04
CA ASN A 276 -8.32 -26.69 -1.42
C ASN A 276 -9.69 -26.36 -2.04
N ARG A 277 -10.47 -27.37 -2.46
CA ARG A 277 -11.76 -27.22 -3.17
C ARG A 277 -12.90 -27.00 -2.19
N VAL A 278 -13.07 -25.75 -1.76
CA VAL A 278 -14.17 -25.35 -0.88
C VAL A 278 -15.51 -25.69 -1.53
N ASP A 279 -15.62 -25.53 -2.83
CA ASP A 279 -16.85 -25.81 -3.57
C ASP A 279 -17.30 -27.27 -3.53
N GLU A 280 -16.36 -28.21 -3.67
CA GLU A 280 -16.66 -29.64 -3.57
C GLU A 280 -16.92 -30.03 -2.11
N ASN A 281 -15.99 -29.65 -1.21
CA ASN A 281 -16.06 -30.05 0.20
C ASN A 281 -17.30 -29.50 0.90
N TRP A 282 -17.73 -28.27 0.57
CA TRP A 282 -18.92 -27.67 1.18
C TRP A 282 -20.21 -28.40 0.78
N ARG A 283 -20.32 -28.84 -0.49
CA ARG A 283 -21.48 -29.61 -0.96
C ARG A 283 -21.56 -30.97 -0.26
N ASP A 284 -20.42 -31.65 -0.14
CA ASP A 284 -20.31 -32.92 0.60
C ASP A 284 -20.73 -32.74 2.07
N CYS A 285 -20.26 -31.68 2.73
CA CYS A 285 -20.64 -31.35 4.10
C CYS A 285 -22.13 -31.05 4.25
N LEU A 286 -22.76 -30.39 3.27
CA LEU A 286 -24.21 -30.14 3.28
C LEU A 286 -24.99 -31.45 3.14
N ASP A 287 -24.58 -32.33 2.23
CA ASP A 287 -25.21 -33.64 2.04
C ASP A 287 -25.09 -34.51 3.30
N GLN A 288 -23.93 -34.47 3.96
CA GLN A 288 -23.72 -35.15 5.24
C GLN A 288 -24.59 -34.56 6.37
N ALA A 289 -24.78 -33.23 6.38
CA ALA A 289 -25.64 -32.57 7.36
C ALA A 289 -27.12 -32.96 7.18
N VAL A 290 -27.58 -33.15 5.94
CA VAL A 290 -28.92 -33.69 5.64
C VAL A 290 -29.03 -35.15 6.06
N ALA A 291 -28.04 -35.99 5.70
CA ALA A 291 -28.03 -37.40 6.06
C ALA A 291 -28.06 -37.62 7.59
N ASN A 292 -27.42 -36.72 8.34
CA ASN A 292 -27.41 -36.72 9.81
C ASN A 292 -28.64 -36.05 10.45
N ASN A 293 -29.62 -35.60 9.66
CA ASN A 293 -30.81 -34.86 10.11
C ASN A 293 -30.46 -33.57 10.90
N ILE A 294 -29.33 -32.94 10.58
CA ILE A 294 -28.91 -31.65 11.18
C ILE A 294 -29.56 -30.48 10.43
N VAL A 295 -29.74 -30.63 9.11
CA VAL A 295 -30.38 -29.64 8.23
C VAL A 295 -31.53 -30.34 7.49
N GLU A 296 -32.68 -29.69 7.40
CA GLU A 296 -33.83 -30.20 6.65
C GLU A 296 -33.57 -30.18 5.14
N GLU A 297 -34.16 -31.10 4.39
CA GLU A 297 -33.97 -31.20 2.93
C GLU A 297 -34.44 -29.91 2.19
N SER A 298 -35.53 -29.31 2.65
CA SER A 298 -36.06 -28.05 2.11
C SER A 298 -35.09 -26.87 2.32
N ASP A 299 -34.42 -26.84 3.48
CA ASP A 299 -33.42 -25.85 3.84
C ASP A 299 -32.13 -26.08 3.06
N ALA A 300 -31.69 -27.34 2.93
CA ALA A 300 -30.53 -27.71 2.12
C ALA A 300 -30.71 -27.33 0.64
N THR A 301 -31.91 -27.50 0.08
CA THR A 301 -32.23 -27.06 -1.29
C THR A 301 -32.08 -25.54 -1.42
N THR A 302 -32.54 -24.79 -0.42
CA THR A 302 -32.39 -23.32 -0.40
C THR A 302 -30.92 -22.90 -0.30
N LEU A 303 -30.14 -23.57 0.56
CA LEU A 303 -28.72 -23.28 0.74
C LEU A 303 -27.92 -23.60 -0.53
N ARG A 304 -28.25 -24.70 -1.21
CA ARG A 304 -27.62 -25.09 -2.48
C ARG A 304 -27.91 -24.06 -3.57
N ALA A 305 -29.15 -23.61 -3.71
CA ALA A 305 -29.51 -22.57 -4.67
C ALA A 305 -28.79 -21.23 -4.38
N ALA A 306 -28.69 -20.82 -3.11
CA ALA A 306 -27.94 -19.63 -2.73
C ALA A 306 -26.43 -19.77 -3.04
N PHE A 307 -25.85 -20.95 -2.77
CA PHE A 307 -24.47 -21.27 -3.08
C PHE A 307 -24.20 -21.24 -4.60
N ASP A 308 -25.06 -21.87 -5.40
CA ASP A 308 -24.95 -21.89 -6.86
C ASP A 308 -25.04 -20.47 -7.46
N THR A 309 -25.95 -19.65 -6.93
CA THR A 309 -26.10 -18.24 -7.34
C THR A 309 -24.85 -17.44 -7.02
N PHE A 310 -24.26 -17.63 -5.83
CA PHE A 310 -22.99 -17.02 -5.46
C PHE A 310 -21.85 -17.49 -6.37
N GLN A 311 -21.71 -18.79 -6.60
CA GLN A 311 -20.63 -19.35 -7.43
C GLN A 311 -20.70 -18.87 -8.89
N ALA A 312 -21.91 -18.69 -9.43
CA ALA A 312 -22.12 -18.14 -10.77
C ALA A 312 -21.65 -16.68 -10.88
N GLU A 313 -22.04 -15.81 -9.94
CA GLU A 313 -21.59 -14.41 -9.94
C GLU A 313 -20.09 -14.29 -9.63
N TYR A 314 -19.56 -15.13 -8.75
CA TYR A 314 -18.12 -15.19 -8.48
C TYR A 314 -17.33 -15.62 -9.73
N THR A 315 -17.83 -16.61 -10.48
CA THR A 315 -17.26 -17.02 -11.77
C THR A 315 -17.21 -15.85 -12.75
N ARG A 316 -18.30 -15.08 -12.86
CA ARG A 316 -18.38 -13.87 -13.69
C ARG A 316 -17.37 -12.82 -13.24
N ALA A 317 -17.19 -12.61 -11.93
CA ALA A 317 -16.24 -11.64 -11.39
C ALA A 317 -14.78 -12.00 -11.71
N ILE A 318 -14.37 -13.26 -11.51
CA ILE A 318 -13.01 -13.71 -11.82
C ILE A 318 -12.73 -13.60 -13.33
N ARG A 319 -13.68 -14.00 -14.18
CA ARG A 319 -13.56 -13.85 -15.64
C ARG A 319 -13.51 -12.39 -16.07
N ALA A 320 -14.28 -11.52 -15.42
CA ALA A 320 -14.23 -10.08 -15.69
C ALA A 320 -12.82 -9.51 -15.47
N MET A 321 -12.12 -9.92 -14.40
CA MET A 321 -10.74 -9.50 -14.13
C MET A 321 -9.74 -10.03 -15.17
N LYS A 322 -9.88 -11.29 -15.60
CA LYS A 322 -8.95 -11.91 -16.56
C LYS A 322 -9.14 -11.42 -17.99
N GLU A 323 -10.37 -11.42 -18.49
CA GLU A 323 -10.67 -11.23 -19.92
C GLU A 323 -11.87 -10.32 -20.22
N GLY A 324 -12.60 -9.85 -19.20
CA GLY A 324 -13.79 -8.99 -19.37
C GLY A 324 -13.52 -7.51 -19.09
N ARG A 325 -14.52 -6.82 -18.53
CA ARG A 325 -14.47 -5.37 -18.22
C ARG A 325 -13.72 -5.02 -16.92
N GLY A 326 -13.06 -5.99 -16.30
CA GLY A 326 -12.27 -5.79 -15.07
C GLY A 326 -13.02 -5.02 -13.98
N LEU A 327 -12.41 -3.93 -13.52
CA LEU A 327 -12.88 -3.05 -12.45
C LEU A 327 -14.26 -2.43 -12.73
N ALA A 328 -14.62 -2.24 -14.00
CA ALA A 328 -15.88 -1.66 -14.42
C ALA A 328 -17.04 -2.66 -14.39
N ASP A 329 -16.79 -3.97 -14.27
CA ASP A 329 -17.88 -4.94 -14.21
C ASP A 329 -18.56 -4.98 -12.84
N ASP A 330 -19.89 -4.94 -12.84
CA ASP A 330 -20.68 -5.01 -11.60
C ASP A 330 -20.65 -6.41 -10.96
N ALA A 331 -20.12 -7.43 -11.65
CA ALA A 331 -19.96 -8.78 -11.13
C ALA A 331 -19.17 -8.79 -9.81
N LEU A 332 -18.14 -7.94 -9.72
CA LEU A 332 -17.26 -7.85 -8.55
C LEU A 332 -18.04 -7.46 -7.28
N LEU A 333 -19.08 -6.65 -7.44
CA LEU A 333 -19.97 -6.22 -6.36
C LEU A 333 -21.12 -7.22 -6.15
N MET A 334 -21.72 -7.69 -7.24
CA MET A 334 -22.85 -8.62 -7.20
C MET A 334 -22.50 -9.93 -6.50
N GLN A 335 -21.31 -10.49 -6.76
CA GLN A 335 -20.87 -11.70 -6.08
C GLN A 335 -20.77 -11.52 -4.56
N ALA A 336 -20.32 -10.35 -4.07
CA ALA A 336 -20.25 -10.08 -2.62
C ALA A 336 -21.64 -9.93 -2.01
N GLN A 337 -22.59 -9.37 -2.75
CA GLN A 337 -23.99 -9.35 -2.32
C GLN A 337 -24.55 -10.77 -2.19
N ARG A 338 -24.32 -11.65 -3.18
CA ARG A 338 -24.73 -13.07 -3.15
C ARG A 338 -24.03 -13.85 -2.05
N TYR A 339 -22.76 -13.55 -1.79
CA TYR A 339 -21.99 -14.11 -0.68
C TYR A 339 -22.63 -13.76 0.67
N GLY A 340 -23.03 -12.50 0.85
CA GLY A 340 -23.78 -12.06 2.04
C GLY A 340 -25.18 -12.68 2.15
N GLU A 341 -25.87 -12.92 1.03
CA GLU A 341 -27.15 -13.64 0.99
C GLU A 341 -27.00 -15.10 1.42
N LEU A 342 -25.94 -15.78 0.99
CA LEU A 342 -25.60 -17.13 1.40
C LEU A 342 -25.38 -17.22 2.92
N PHE A 343 -24.63 -16.29 3.52
CA PHE A 343 -24.47 -16.25 4.99
C PHE A 343 -25.77 -15.92 5.72
N ARG A 344 -26.63 -15.05 5.17
CA ARG A 344 -27.97 -14.80 5.74
C ARG A 344 -28.83 -16.06 5.69
N ALA A 345 -28.76 -16.84 4.62
CA ALA A 345 -29.44 -18.12 4.51
C ALA A 345 -28.91 -19.11 5.56
N LEU A 346 -27.59 -19.28 5.69
CA LEU A 346 -26.96 -20.12 6.73
C LEU A 346 -27.35 -19.68 8.14
N ALA A 347 -27.34 -18.37 8.40
CA ALA A 347 -27.74 -17.77 9.67
C ALA A 347 -29.21 -17.98 10.02
N SER A 348 -30.06 -18.37 9.07
CA SER A 348 -31.47 -18.69 9.33
C SER A 348 -31.73 -20.20 9.38
N LYS A 349 -31.07 -20.97 8.52
CA LYS A 349 -31.37 -22.39 8.24
C LYS A 349 -30.37 -23.39 8.83
N ALA A 350 -29.14 -22.97 9.16
CA ALA A 350 -28.05 -23.88 9.56
C ALA A 350 -27.24 -23.31 10.74
N ARG A 351 -27.90 -23.16 11.91
CA ARG A 351 -27.32 -22.52 13.13
C ARG A 351 -26.58 -23.46 14.07
N ALA A 352 -26.70 -24.77 13.89
CA ALA A 352 -26.05 -25.74 14.77
C ALA A 352 -24.53 -25.53 14.78
N SER A 353 -23.87 -25.78 15.91
CA SER A 353 -22.40 -25.61 16.04
C SER A 353 -21.62 -26.43 15.01
N VAL A 354 -22.12 -27.63 14.67
CA VAL A 354 -21.58 -28.48 13.61
C VAL A 354 -21.67 -27.78 12.25
N CYS A 355 -22.79 -27.12 11.94
CA CYS A 355 -22.93 -26.33 10.71
C CYS A 355 -21.99 -25.12 10.70
N VAL A 356 -21.74 -24.46 11.83
CA VAL A 356 -20.77 -23.35 11.89
C VAL A 356 -19.38 -23.85 11.48
N ARG A 357 -18.97 -25.03 11.98
CA ARG A 357 -17.70 -25.64 11.61
C ARG A 357 -17.65 -26.13 10.16
N ASP A 358 -18.70 -26.82 9.71
CA ASP A 358 -18.67 -27.58 8.45
C ASP A 358 -19.24 -26.83 7.25
N LEU A 359 -20.07 -25.79 7.47
CA LEU A 359 -20.73 -25.02 6.41
C LEU A 359 -20.37 -23.53 6.42
N TRP A 360 -20.12 -22.92 7.58
CA TRP A 360 -19.80 -21.49 7.63
C TRP A 360 -18.30 -21.25 7.48
N ALA A 361 -17.49 -21.94 8.30
CA ALA A 361 -16.04 -21.74 8.32
C ALA A 361 -15.39 -21.97 6.94
N PRO A 362 -15.74 -23.02 6.15
CA PRO A 362 -15.12 -23.22 4.84
C PRO A 362 -15.42 -22.10 3.84
N LEU A 363 -16.59 -21.45 3.91
CA LEU A 363 -16.89 -20.33 3.04
C LEU A 363 -16.02 -19.12 3.36
N LEU A 364 -15.75 -18.86 4.64
CA LEU A 364 -14.85 -17.79 5.08
C LEU A 364 -13.40 -17.97 4.64
N THR A 365 -13.00 -19.18 4.19
CA THR A 365 -11.64 -19.45 3.72
C THR A 365 -11.46 -19.29 2.20
N ILE A 366 -12.52 -18.95 1.45
CA ILE A 366 -12.43 -18.71 0.00
C ILE A 366 -11.53 -17.51 -0.24
N GLY A 367 -10.41 -17.67 -0.97
CA GLY A 367 -9.45 -16.57 -1.17
C GLY A 367 -8.63 -16.24 0.07
N ALA A 368 -8.57 -17.16 1.02
CA ALA A 368 -7.70 -17.06 2.18
C ALA A 368 -6.74 -18.26 2.22
N ALA A 369 -5.46 -17.97 2.47
CA ALA A 369 -4.41 -18.97 2.60
C ALA A 369 -3.92 -19.02 4.05
N SER A 370 -4.07 -20.17 4.71
CA SER A 370 -3.54 -20.35 6.06
C SER A 370 -2.03 -20.53 6.01
N LEU A 371 -1.31 -19.80 6.85
CA LEU A 371 0.13 -19.92 7.04
C LEU A 371 0.46 -20.95 8.11
N ASP A 372 1.18 -21.98 7.70
CA ASP A 372 1.85 -22.93 8.59
C ASP A 372 3.19 -22.35 9.03
N GLY A 373 3.37 -22.26 10.34
CA GLY A 373 4.58 -21.71 10.91
C GLY A 373 4.55 -21.71 12.44
N PHE A 374 5.54 -21.05 13.05
CA PHE A 374 5.53 -20.80 14.49
C PHE A 374 4.43 -19.80 14.85
N ARG A 375 4.11 -18.92 13.90
CA ARG A 375 3.00 -17.97 13.99
C ARG A 375 1.88 -18.44 13.07
N PRO A 376 0.70 -18.76 13.60
CA PRO A 376 -0.47 -18.97 12.76
C PRO A 376 -0.83 -17.63 12.13
N GLY A 377 -1.08 -17.62 10.83
CA GLY A 377 -1.49 -16.42 10.10
C GLY A 377 -2.38 -16.77 8.93
N VAL A 378 -2.99 -15.75 8.33
CA VAL A 378 -3.82 -15.91 7.13
C VAL A 378 -3.42 -14.83 6.12
N ILE A 379 -3.15 -15.23 4.88
CA ILE A 379 -3.01 -14.30 3.76
C ILE A 379 -4.35 -14.20 3.06
N VAL A 380 -4.89 -13.00 2.94
CA VAL A 380 -6.10 -12.72 2.16
C VAL A 380 -5.69 -12.27 0.77
N THR A 381 -6.19 -12.95 -0.26
CA THR A 381 -5.79 -12.73 -1.65
C THR A 381 -6.68 -11.71 -2.36
N PRO A 382 -6.25 -11.15 -3.51
CA PRO A 382 -7.07 -10.21 -4.28
C PRO A 382 -8.34 -10.85 -4.85
N TRP A 383 -8.33 -12.18 -5.03
CA TRP A 383 -9.48 -12.97 -5.49
C TRP A 383 -10.42 -13.40 -4.35
N HIS A 384 -10.18 -13.00 -3.11
CA HIS A 384 -11.16 -13.17 -2.02
C HIS A 384 -12.47 -12.41 -2.35
N PRO A 385 -13.67 -12.98 -2.08
CA PRO A 385 -14.96 -12.33 -2.40
C PRO A 385 -15.07 -10.88 -1.91
N LEU A 386 -14.73 -10.60 -0.66
CA LEU A 386 -14.77 -9.22 -0.15
C LEU A 386 -13.68 -8.31 -0.73
N ARG A 387 -12.55 -8.89 -1.18
CA ARG A 387 -11.44 -8.12 -1.75
C ARG A 387 -11.73 -7.72 -3.20
N LEU A 388 -12.34 -8.60 -3.99
CA LEU A 388 -12.86 -8.26 -5.32
C LEU A 388 -13.84 -7.08 -5.26
N ALA A 389 -14.77 -7.12 -4.30
CA ALA A 389 -15.71 -6.02 -4.10
C ALA A 389 -15.00 -4.73 -3.66
N GLU A 390 -14.05 -4.82 -2.73
CA GLU A 390 -13.23 -3.67 -2.32
C GLU A 390 -12.50 -3.03 -3.49
N ILE A 391 -11.80 -3.82 -4.31
CA ILE A 391 -11.06 -3.35 -5.48
C ILE A 391 -11.98 -2.56 -6.42
N ALA A 392 -13.18 -3.09 -6.68
CA ALA A 392 -14.19 -2.44 -7.53
C ALA A 392 -14.73 -1.13 -6.94
N VAL A 393 -14.92 -1.08 -5.61
CA VAL A 393 -15.35 0.13 -4.90
C VAL A 393 -14.25 1.19 -4.91
N LYS A 394 -13.01 0.82 -4.60
CA LYS A 394 -11.85 1.72 -4.62
C LYS A 394 -11.61 2.29 -6.01
N ALA A 395 -11.76 1.50 -7.06
CA ALA A 395 -11.64 1.98 -8.44
C ALA A 395 -12.70 3.06 -8.78
N ARG A 396 -13.94 2.87 -8.32
CA ARG A 396 -15.01 3.87 -8.46
C ARG A 396 -14.72 5.12 -7.62
N HIS A 397 -14.24 4.98 -6.38
CA HIS A 397 -13.82 6.11 -5.54
C HIS A 397 -12.66 6.90 -6.14
N LEU A 398 -11.68 6.20 -6.74
CA LEU A 398 -10.59 6.81 -7.50
C LEU A 398 -11.13 7.63 -8.68
N ALA A 399 -11.98 7.03 -9.51
CA ALA A 399 -12.60 7.72 -10.64
C ALA A 399 -13.42 8.94 -10.20
N ASP A 400 -14.20 8.83 -9.13
CA ASP A 400 -14.94 9.94 -8.52
C ASP A 400 -14.00 11.03 -8.02
N GLY A 401 -12.90 10.64 -7.36
CA GLY A 401 -11.88 11.56 -6.86
C GLY A 401 -11.20 12.34 -7.97
N ILE A 402 -10.77 11.65 -9.02
CA ILE A 402 -10.18 12.25 -10.22
C ILE A 402 -11.14 13.27 -10.83
N ARG A 403 -12.40 12.91 -11.04
CA ARG A 403 -13.43 13.81 -11.59
C ARG A 403 -13.65 15.03 -10.70
N ARG A 404 -13.65 14.88 -9.37
CA ARG A 404 -13.79 16.00 -8.43
C ARG A 404 -12.59 16.94 -8.48
N VAL A 405 -11.37 16.42 -8.57
CA VAL A 405 -10.16 17.24 -8.67
C VAL A 405 -10.17 18.04 -9.97
N ILE A 406 -10.50 17.43 -11.10
CA ILE A 406 -10.53 18.09 -12.41
C ILE A 406 -11.61 19.17 -12.49
N ASN A 407 -12.81 18.88 -11.97
CA ASN A 407 -13.95 19.78 -12.04
C ASN A 407 -14.03 20.78 -10.88
N SER A 408 -13.01 20.80 -10.01
CA SER A 408 -12.97 21.73 -8.86
C SER A 408 -12.73 23.18 -9.32
N SER A 409 -13.55 24.10 -8.81
CA SER A 409 -13.44 25.53 -9.13
C SER A 409 -12.13 26.14 -8.60
N ALA A 410 -11.58 27.13 -9.30
CA ALA A 410 -10.32 27.80 -8.91
C ALA A 410 -10.31 28.32 -7.46
N SER A 411 -11.49 28.61 -6.88
CA SER A 411 -11.63 28.99 -5.46
C SER A 411 -11.19 27.90 -4.47
N LEU A 412 -11.30 26.62 -4.86
CA LEU A 412 -10.91 25.45 -4.06
C LEU A 412 -9.47 25.00 -4.38
N ALA A 413 -8.66 25.84 -5.02
CA ALA A 413 -7.26 25.54 -5.33
C ALA A 413 -6.46 25.11 -4.10
N ALA A 414 -6.65 25.80 -2.98
CA ALA A 414 -5.89 25.56 -1.75
C ALA A 414 -6.31 24.27 -1.00
N GLU A 415 -7.55 23.79 -1.19
CA GLU A 415 -8.10 22.64 -0.46
C GLU A 415 -7.85 21.31 -1.18
N VAL A 416 -7.55 21.34 -2.48
CA VAL A 416 -7.37 20.13 -3.28
C VAL A 416 -6.18 19.26 -2.86
N PRO A 417 -5.01 19.81 -2.50
CA PRO A 417 -3.91 18.97 -2.00
C PRO A 417 -4.30 18.16 -0.76
N GLU A 418 -4.97 18.79 0.20
CA GLU A 418 -5.46 18.12 1.41
C GLU A 418 -6.52 17.06 1.08
N TYR A 419 -7.41 17.34 0.13
CA TYR A 419 -8.37 16.36 -0.36
C TYR A 419 -7.69 15.14 -1.01
N VAL A 420 -6.68 15.38 -1.85
CA VAL A 420 -5.91 14.33 -2.52
C VAL A 420 -5.12 13.49 -1.51
N ASP A 421 -4.46 14.13 -0.54
CA ASP A 421 -3.75 13.45 0.54
C ASP A 421 -4.69 12.52 1.32
N ASN A 422 -5.86 13.02 1.72
CA ASN A 422 -6.86 12.24 2.43
C ASN A 422 -7.37 11.06 1.58
N LEU A 423 -7.63 11.30 0.28
CA LEU A 423 -8.11 10.24 -0.61
C LEU A 423 -7.05 9.17 -0.85
N CYS A 424 -5.79 9.54 -1.06
CA CYS A 424 -4.68 8.59 -1.17
C CYS A 424 -4.55 7.74 0.10
N GLN A 425 -4.67 8.36 1.29
CA GLN A 425 -4.64 7.64 2.56
C GLN A 425 -5.82 6.68 2.74
N VAL A 426 -7.01 7.07 2.26
CA VAL A 426 -8.20 6.23 2.32
C VAL A 426 -8.07 5.03 1.39
N LEU A 427 -7.63 5.25 0.15
CA LEU A 427 -7.50 4.20 -0.87
C LEU A 427 -6.36 3.21 -0.59
N SER A 428 -5.28 3.65 0.08
CA SER A 428 -4.15 2.80 0.44
C SER A 428 -4.44 1.79 1.55
N ARG A 429 -5.59 1.90 2.23
CA ARG A 429 -5.97 1.03 3.35
C ARG A 429 -7.04 0.02 2.96
N THR A 430 -6.96 -1.19 3.49
CA THR A 430 -7.99 -2.23 3.35
C THR A 430 -9.36 -1.75 3.85
N TYR A 431 -10.42 -2.07 3.09
CA TYR A 431 -11.80 -1.83 3.49
C TYR A 431 -12.44 -3.04 4.15
N TYR A 432 -12.17 -4.25 3.66
CA TYR A 432 -12.85 -5.47 4.10
C TYR A 432 -11.89 -6.66 4.24
N ALA A 433 -12.34 -7.69 4.97
CA ALA A 433 -11.54 -8.88 5.29
C ALA A 433 -10.24 -8.55 6.06
N ASP A 434 -10.33 -7.57 6.97
CA ASP A 434 -9.25 -7.15 7.88
C ASP A 434 -9.20 -7.97 9.18
N VAL A 435 -10.15 -8.89 9.39
CA VAL A 435 -10.17 -9.83 10.50
C VAL A 435 -10.51 -11.24 10.03
N GLY A 436 -10.05 -12.26 10.75
CA GLY A 436 -10.29 -13.65 10.40
C GLY A 436 -10.00 -14.64 11.52
N ALA A 437 -9.94 -15.91 11.16
CA ALA A 437 -9.59 -17.00 12.06
C ALA A 437 -8.51 -17.88 11.41
N ALA A 438 -7.37 -18.01 12.07
CA ALA A 438 -6.34 -18.96 11.67
C ALA A 438 -6.62 -20.34 12.30
N PRO A 439 -6.29 -21.45 11.60
CA PRO A 439 -6.41 -22.79 12.16
C PRO A 439 -5.66 -22.94 13.49
N GLY A 440 -6.33 -23.47 14.50
CA GLY A 440 -5.76 -23.72 15.83
C GLY A 440 -6.69 -24.55 16.72
N THR A 441 -6.22 -24.96 17.89
CA THR A 441 -7.05 -25.70 18.87
C THR A 441 -7.13 -24.92 20.20
N PRO A 442 -8.11 -24.02 20.40
CA PRO A 442 -9.14 -23.57 19.45
C PRO A 442 -8.60 -22.63 18.35
N ASN A 443 -9.41 -22.32 17.34
CA ASN A 443 -9.05 -21.37 16.27
C ASN A 443 -8.58 -20.03 16.85
N VAL A 444 -7.58 -19.43 16.22
CA VAL A 444 -6.93 -18.21 16.70
C VAL A 444 -7.52 -17.01 15.96
N PHE A 445 -7.99 -16.00 16.70
CA PHE A 445 -8.41 -14.73 16.13
C PHE A 445 -7.19 -14.02 15.53
N VAL A 446 -7.31 -13.60 14.28
CA VAL A 446 -6.26 -12.86 13.57
C VAL A 446 -6.84 -11.58 12.98
N ALA A 447 -6.00 -10.55 12.90
CA ALA A 447 -6.35 -9.27 12.29
C ALA A 447 -5.19 -8.76 11.43
N GLU A 448 -5.50 -7.93 10.46
CA GLU A 448 -4.53 -7.39 9.50
C GLU A 448 -3.39 -6.66 10.23
N THR A 449 -2.16 -7.11 9.97
CA THR A 449 -0.91 -6.49 10.45
C THR A 449 -0.14 -5.84 9.32
N ARG A 450 -0.24 -6.37 8.10
CA ARG A 450 0.41 -5.84 6.90
C ARG A 450 -0.49 -5.95 5.69
N GLN A 451 -0.26 -5.06 4.74
CA GLN A 451 -0.93 -5.04 3.44
C GLN A 451 0.08 -4.59 2.38
N VAL A 452 0.02 -5.20 1.20
CA VAL A 452 0.74 -4.75 0.01
C VAL A 452 -0.21 -4.86 -1.17
N ALA A 453 -0.54 -3.71 -1.77
CA ALA A 453 -1.60 -3.58 -2.76
C ALA A 453 -2.91 -4.23 -2.24
N ASP A 454 -3.43 -5.23 -2.96
CA ASP A 454 -4.69 -5.91 -2.65
C ASP A 454 -4.50 -7.23 -1.85
N VAL A 455 -3.30 -7.46 -1.30
CA VAL A 455 -2.94 -8.63 -0.47
C VAL A 455 -2.76 -8.20 0.98
N SER A 456 -3.40 -8.91 1.92
CA SER A 456 -3.26 -8.64 3.37
C SER A 456 -2.70 -9.85 4.12
N LEU A 457 -1.90 -9.59 5.14
CA LEU A 457 -1.40 -10.56 6.10
C LEU A 457 -2.12 -10.32 7.43
N LEU A 458 -2.81 -11.34 7.91
CA LEU A 458 -3.56 -11.33 9.17
C LEU A 458 -2.83 -12.21 10.17
N GLU A 459 -2.52 -11.62 11.32
CA GLU A 459 -1.78 -12.28 12.40
C GLU A 459 -2.46 -12.06 13.77
N PRO A 460 -2.13 -12.88 14.78
CA PRO A 460 -2.64 -12.69 16.13
C PRO A 460 -2.14 -11.37 16.73
N GLN A 461 -3.05 -10.62 17.35
CA GLN A 461 -2.73 -9.33 18.00
C GLN A 461 -1.99 -9.51 19.33
N ALA A 462 -2.14 -10.67 19.97
CA ALA A 462 -1.42 -11.04 21.17
C ALA A 462 -0.50 -12.21 20.84
N TYR A 463 0.80 -11.99 20.98
CA TYR A 463 1.79 -13.04 20.86
C TYR A 463 1.72 -13.94 22.10
N GLY A 464 1.58 -15.24 21.90
CA GLY A 464 1.78 -16.21 22.98
C GLY A 464 3.18 -16.06 23.59
N SER A 465 3.38 -16.58 24.79
CA SER A 465 4.61 -16.44 25.59
C SER A 465 5.89 -17.07 25.00
N GLU A 466 5.93 -17.40 23.70
CA GLU A 466 7.06 -18.09 23.06
C GLU A 466 7.68 -17.34 21.86
N GLU A 467 8.94 -16.97 22.09
CA GLU A 467 10.11 -17.00 21.20
C GLU A 467 10.21 -16.21 19.87
N GLY A 468 9.19 -15.51 19.39
CA GLY A 468 9.31 -14.68 18.17
C GLY A 468 9.35 -13.17 18.45
N LEU A 469 10.30 -12.44 17.86
CA LEU A 469 10.24 -10.97 17.72
C LEU A 469 9.15 -10.60 16.71
N ALA A 470 8.30 -9.61 17.00
CA ALA A 470 7.17 -9.22 16.16
C ALA A 470 7.67 -8.72 14.78
N ASP A 471 7.01 -9.17 13.71
CA ASP A 471 7.35 -8.74 12.34
C ASP A 471 6.45 -7.54 11.96
N GLU A 472 6.52 -6.48 12.76
CA GLU A 472 5.69 -5.28 12.62
C GLU A 472 6.24 -4.34 11.53
N PRO A 473 5.41 -3.49 10.89
CA PRO A 473 5.86 -2.54 9.86
C PRO A 473 6.71 -1.42 10.49
N ALA A 474 8.01 -1.67 10.53
CA ALA A 474 8.99 -0.74 11.07
C ALA A 474 9.09 0.56 10.25
N GLU A 475 8.91 0.51 8.93
CA GLU A 475 9.04 1.65 8.03
C GLU A 475 8.00 2.74 8.29
N GLU A 476 6.71 2.37 8.41
CA GLU A 476 5.63 3.33 8.72
C GLU A 476 5.84 4.00 10.08
N THR A 477 6.29 3.21 11.06
CA THR A 477 6.62 3.68 12.41
C THR A 477 7.76 4.69 12.37
N VAL A 478 8.81 4.41 11.59
CA VAL A 478 9.95 5.32 11.38
C VAL A 478 9.52 6.59 10.67
N ALA A 479 8.69 6.51 9.63
CA ALA A 479 8.18 7.69 8.93
C ALA A 479 7.32 8.58 9.84
N ALA A 480 6.48 7.98 10.69
CA ALA A 480 5.72 8.71 11.70
C ALA A 480 6.65 9.35 12.75
N PHE A 481 7.67 8.61 13.21
CA PHE A 481 8.69 9.11 14.12
C PHE A 481 9.45 10.29 13.52
N GLU A 482 9.90 10.21 12.26
CA GLU A 482 10.62 11.29 11.57
C GLU A 482 9.80 12.59 11.53
N ARG A 483 8.49 12.48 11.26
CA ARG A 483 7.57 13.62 11.27
C ARG A 483 7.50 14.28 12.63
N VAL A 484 7.29 13.49 13.68
CA VAL A 484 7.20 13.99 15.07
C VAL A 484 8.53 14.60 15.52
N VAL A 485 9.66 13.97 15.20
CA VAL A 485 11.01 14.48 15.51
C VAL A 485 11.26 15.81 14.81
N LYS A 486 10.86 15.92 13.53
CA LYS A 486 10.98 17.17 12.77
C LYS A 486 10.20 18.28 13.45
N GLU A 487 8.91 18.08 13.68
CA GLU A 487 8.06 19.06 14.37
C GLU A 487 8.60 19.42 15.75
N TYR A 488 9.05 18.44 16.54
CA TYR A 488 9.60 18.67 17.88
C TYR A 488 10.86 19.55 17.84
N LEU A 489 11.81 19.25 16.96
CA LEU A 489 13.08 19.98 16.87
C LEU A 489 12.94 21.35 16.20
N ASP A 490 11.95 21.52 15.32
CA ASP A 490 11.61 22.82 14.74
C ASP A 490 10.99 23.74 15.82
N LEU A 491 10.14 23.18 16.70
CA LEU A 491 9.58 23.89 17.86
C LEU A 491 10.62 24.13 18.97
N ARG A 492 11.59 23.23 19.15
CA ARG A 492 12.63 23.30 20.19
C ARG A 492 14.06 23.15 19.64
N PRO A 493 14.60 24.17 18.96
CA PRO A 493 15.93 24.09 18.35
C PRO A 493 17.08 23.87 19.35
N HIS A 494 16.90 24.29 20.61
CA HIS A 494 17.91 24.14 21.66
C HIS A 494 18.09 22.67 22.11
N GLU A 495 17.09 21.80 21.92
CA GLU A 495 17.20 20.37 22.25
C GLU A 495 18.01 19.60 21.21
N LYS A 496 18.34 20.17 20.04
CA LYS A 496 19.18 19.50 19.02
C LYS A 496 20.51 19.01 19.58
N ALA A 497 21.10 19.71 20.54
CA ALA A 497 22.38 19.33 21.13
C ALA A 497 22.30 18.16 22.14
N SER A 498 21.10 17.81 22.60
CA SER A 498 20.86 16.80 23.64
C SER A 498 19.59 15.97 23.40
N PHE A 499 19.22 15.76 22.14
CA PHE A 499 17.98 15.09 21.79
C PHE A 499 18.05 13.61 22.19
N SER A 500 16.98 13.11 22.81
CA SER A 500 16.91 11.75 23.34
C SER A 500 15.57 11.09 23.00
N THR A 501 15.62 9.85 22.55
CA THR A 501 14.43 9.06 22.22
C THR A 501 14.53 7.67 22.79
N VAL A 502 13.40 7.10 23.22
CA VAL A 502 13.32 5.73 23.74
C VAL A 502 12.29 4.92 22.98
N VAL A 503 12.68 3.71 22.58
CA VAL A 503 11.77 2.68 22.08
C VAL A 503 11.41 1.78 23.26
N MET A 504 10.15 1.85 23.67
CA MET A 504 9.62 1.06 24.76
C MET A 504 9.29 -0.34 24.28
N ASP A 505 9.83 -1.34 24.97
CA ASP A 505 9.56 -2.75 24.72
C ASP A 505 9.67 -3.12 23.22
N ALA A 506 10.87 -2.90 22.69
CA ALA A 506 11.21 -3.14 21.29
C ALA A 506 11.15 -4.64 20.98
N GLU A 507 10.06 -5.09 20.37
CA GLU A 507 9.90 -6.47 19.88
C GLU A 507 10.07 -6.58 18.36
N SER A 508 10.12 -5.46 17.62
CA SER A 508 10.36 -5.47 16.18
C SER A 508 11.83 -5.73 15.84
N GLU A 509 12.05 -6.59 14.85
CA GLU A 509 13.40 -6.91 14.35
C GLU A 509 14.05 -5.74 13.60
N ASP A 510 13.27 -5.05 12.76
CA ASP A 510 13.77 -4.01 11.86
C ASP A 510 13.68 -2.59 12.45
N LEU A 511 12.72 -2.34 13.35
CA LEU A 511 12.46 -0.99 13.87
C LEU A 511 13.70 -0.33 14.50
N PRO A 512 14.47 -0.98 15.39
CA PRO A 512 15.64 -0.33 15.99
C PRO A 512 16.71 0.07 14.96
N VAL A 513 16.87 -0.74 13.91
CA VAL A 513 17.87 -0.51 12.85
C VAL A 513 17.43 0.65 11.97
N LEU A 514 16.19 0.61 11.47
CA LEU A 514 15.65 1.67 10.61
C LEU A 514 15.55 3.02 11.34
N MET A 515 15.24 3.03 12.63
CA MET A 515 15.29 4.24 13.45
C MET A 515 16.71 4.79 13.59
N ALA A 516 17.71 3.93 13.79
CA ALA A 516 19.10 4.34 13.89
C ALA A 516 19.60 4.93 12.57
N GLU A 517 19.29 4.30 11.43
CA GLU A 517 19.62 4.81 10.10
C GLU A 517 18.92 6.13 9.77
N SER A 518 17.63 6.24 10.10
CA SER A 518 16.85 7.46 9.95
C SER A 518 17.50 8.64 10.70
N MET A 519 17.87 8.41 11.96
CA MET A 519 18.58 9.42 12.75
C MET A 519 19.98 9.70 12.21
N ALA A 520 20.70 8.70 11.70
CA ALA A 520 22.00 8.87 11.06
C ALA A 520 21.91 9.85 9.89
N ARG A 521 20.98 9.60 8.95
CA ARG A 521 20.73 10.46 7.78
C ARG A 521 20.42 11.90 8.19
N ARG A 522 19.69 12.08 9.30
CA ARG A 522 19.34 13.41 9.82
C ARG A 522 20.53 14.13 10.47
N ILE A 523 21.39 13.40 11.19
CA ILE A 523 22.61 13.92 11.84
C ILE A 523 23.64 14.36 10.78
N ASP A 524 23.69 13.67 9.65
CA ASP A 524 24.52 14.07 8.50
C ASP A 524 24.00 15.36 7.85
N GLY A 525 22.68 15.55 7.81
CA GLY A 525 22.05 16.77 7.28
C GLY A 525 22.10 17.99 8.21
N ASP A 526 22.14 17.79 9.53
CA ASP A 526 22.20 18.86 10.53
C ASP A 526 23.40 18.67 11.46
N PRO A 527 24.50 19.46 11.33
CA PRO A 527 25.72 19.28 12.12
C PRO A 527 25.57 19.59 13.61
N THR A 528 24.46 20.21 14.04
CA THR A 528 24.20 20.54 15.45
C THR A 528 23.49 19.42 16.21
N LEU A 529 22.92 18.46 15.49
CA LEU A 529 22.11 17.40 16.06
C LEU A 529 22.96 16.33 16.76
N ARG A 530 22.57 15.96 17.98
CA ARG A 530 23.07 14.78 18.70
C ARG A 530 21.88 14.00 19.19
N CYS A 531 21.93 12.67 19.08
CA CYS A 531 20.83 11.80 19.44
C CYS A 531 21.28 10.67 20.36
N ASP A 532 20.59 10.50 21.48
CA ASP A 532 20.63 9.29 22.31
C ASP A 532 19.39 8.44 22.00
N LEU A 533 19.57 7.30 21.33
CA LEU A 533 18.53 6.31 21.04
C LEU A 533 18.61 5.18 22.07
N VAL A 534 17.60 5.08 22.94
CA VAL A 534 17.51 4.05 23.97
C VAL A 534 16.53 2.97 23.54
N LEU A 535 16.97 1.71 23.54
CA LEU A 535 16.15 0.54 23.27
C LEU A 535 15.90 -0.20 24.57
N THR A 536 14.63 -0.51 24.84
CA THR A 536 14.24 -1.23 26.06
C THR A 536 13.39 -2.44 25.75
N HIS A 537 13.42 -3.42 26.66
CA HIS A 537 12.55 -4.59 26.64
C HIS A 537 12.48 -5.16 28.05
N GLU A 538 11.31 -5.70 28.42
CA GLU A 538 11.10 -6.35 29.71
C GLU A 538 11.82 -7.71 29.80
N ASN A 539 11.97 -8.41 28.68
CA ASN A 539 12.60 -9.72 28.63
C ASN A 539 14.11 -9.63 28.36
N VAL A 540 14.91 -10.09 29.33
CA VAL A 540 16.38 -10.13 29.24
C VAL A 540 16.88 -11.01 28.08
N GLY A 541 16.17 -12.10 27.75
CA GLY A 541 16.51 -12.96 26.61
C GLY A 541 16.32 -12.25 25.28
N SER A 542 15.23 -11.51 25.12
CA SER A 542 14.97 -10.72 23.92
C SER A 542 15.93 -9.54 23.79
N LEU A 543 16.29 -8.85 24.89
CA LEU A 543 17.35 -7.83 24.90
C LEU A 543 18.67 -8.38 24.35
N ARG A 544 19.07 -9.57 24.79
CA ARG A 544 20.29 -10.23 24.29
C ARG A 544 20.20 -10.55 22.81
N ARG A 545 19.04 -11.02 22.31
CA ARG A 545 18.82 -11.28 20.89
C ARG A 545 18.89 -10.00 20.04
N ILE A 546 18.25 -8.92 20.49
CA ILE A 546 18.32 -7.60 19.83
C ILE A 546 19.77 -7.12 19.76
N TYR A 547 20.50 -7.24 20.87
CA TYR A 547 21.92 -6.89 20.93
C TYR A 547 22.79 -7.73 19.99
N GLU A 548 22.64 -9.06 20.01
CA GLU A 548 23.37 -9.97 19.12
C GLU A 548 23.11 -9.68 17.64
N ARG A 549 21.85 -9.41 17.28
CA ARG A 549 21.45 -9.14 15.89
C ARG A 549 21.87 -7.76 15.41
N GLN A 550 21.72 -6.72 16.25
CA GLN A 550 22.25 -5.39 15.94
C GLN A 550 23.75 -5.48 15.71
N ASN A 551 24.50 -6.16 16.57
CA ASN A 551 25.94 -6.31 16.37
C ASN A 551 26.30 -7.10 15.11
N ARG A 552 25.51 -8.09 14.72
CA ARG A 552 25.71 -8.79 13.43
C ARG A 552 25.45 -7.88 12.24
N ARG A 553 24.32 -7.17 12.20
CA ARG A 553 23.91 -6.31 11.07
C ARG A 553 24.78 -5.06 10.95
N ILE A 554 25.05 -4.40 12.08
CA ILE A 554 26.02 -3.30 12.18
C ILE A 554 27.42 -3.79 11.82
N GLY A 555 27.84 -5.01 12.22
CA GLY A 555 29.13 -5.57 11.81
C GLY A 555 29.28 -5.67 10.28
N TYR A 556 28.23 -6.11 9.57
CA TYR A 556 28.23 -6.18 8.11
C TYR A 556 28.18 -4.82 7.41
N GLU A 557 27.41 -3.86 7.90
CA GLU A 557 27.29 -2.52 7.29
C GLU A 557 28.45 -1.58 7.68
N VAL A 558 28.98 -1.72 8.89
CA VAL A 558 30.15 -0.96 9.37
C VAL A 558 31.42 -1.45 8.70
N ASP A 559 31.63 -2.76 8.50
CA ASP A 559 32.79 -3.24 7.72
C ASP A 559 32.74 -2.80 6.24
N ALA A 560 31.55 -2.66 5.65
CA ALA A 560 31.40 -2.10 4.30
C ALA A 560 31.61 -0.57 4.24
N SER A 561 31.36 0.16 5.33
CA SER A 561 31.43 1.63 5.40
C SER A 561 32.66 2.20 6.13
N LEU A 562 33.53 1.35 6.69
CA LEU A 562 34.74 1.70 7.44
C LEU A 562 35.88 2.36 6.62
N THR A 563 35.62 2.78 5.37
CA THR A 563 36.59 3.51 4.53
C THR A 563 36.41 5.03 4.49
N SER A 564 35.39 5.60 5.15
CA SER A 564 35.12 7.05 5.11
C SER A 564 35.18 7.76 6.47
N GLU A 565 35.76 8.96 6.49
CA GLU A 565 35.81 9.89 7.64
C GLU A 565 34.42 10.24 8.19
N ALA A 566 33.37 10.15 7.36
CA ALA A 566 31.97 10.36 7.74
C ALA A 566 31.46 9.34 8.79
N ALA A 567 31.88 8.08 8.69
CA ALA A 567 31.46 7.01 9.61
C ALA A 567 32.08 7.16 11.02
N ARG A 568 33.19 7.89 11.17
CA ARG A 568 33.79 8.22 12.48
C ARG A 568 33.06 9.35 13.19
N ASN A 569 32.62 10.38 12.45
CA ASN A 569 31.81 11.46 13.02
C ASN A 569 30.43 10.94 13.48
N PHE A 570 29.88 9.96 12.77
CA PHE A 570 28.65 9.23 13.08
C PHE A 570 28.63 8.61 14.50
N LEU A 571 29.63 7.79 14.86
CA LEU A 571 29.71 7.13 16.19
C LEU A 571 29.84 8.10 17.38
N SER A 572 30.24 9.36 17.13
CA SER A 572 30.37 10.36 18.19
C SER A 572 29.06 11.09 18.52
N ARG A 573 28.08 11.09 17.60
CA ARG A 573 26.86 11.93 17.64
C ARG A 573 25.55 11.13 17.74
N LEU A 574 25.54 9.87 17.35
CA LEU A 574 24.44 8.93 17.60
C LEU A 574 24.91 7.90 18.63
N ARG A 575 24.25 7.84 19.78
CA ARG A 575 24.50 6.80 20.80
C ARG A 575 23.30 5.88 20.87
N VAL A 576 23.53 4.59 20.66
CA VAL A 576 22.50 3.56 20.84
C VAL A 576 22.77 2.86 22.17
N ALA A 577 21.84 2.94 23.10
CA ALA A 577 21.91 2.30 24.41
C ALA A 577 20.81 1.25 24.54
N ILE A 578 21.15 0.06 25.03
CA ILE A 578 20.17 -0.99 25.34
C ILE A 578 20.04 -1.09 26.84
N VAL A 579 18.85 -0.84 27.37
CA VAL A 579 18.60 -0.71 28.81
C VAL A 579 17.40 -1.55 29.21
N ASN A 580 17.45 -2.19 30.38
CA ASN A 580 16.27 -2.85 30.93
C ASN A 580 15.23 -1.79 31.30
N GLN A 581 13.96 -1.99 30.94
CA GLN A 581 12.88 -1.04 31.22
C GLN A 581 12.79 -0.63 32.69
N ALA A 582 13.08 -1.54 33.64
CA ALA A 582 13.06 -1.23 35.08
C ALA A 582 14.10 -0.18 35.52
N LEU A 583 15.11 0.10 34.69
CA LEU A 583 16.12 1.13 34.94
C LEU A 583 15.69 2.52 34.43
N LEU A 584 14.66 2.62 33.58
CA LEU A 584 14.12 3.90 33.13
C LEU A 584 13.49 4.68 34.28
N ASP A 585 12.89 3.99 35.25
CA ASP A 585 12.28 4.58 36.45
C ASP A 585 13.30 5.25 37.40
N GLN A 586 14.61 5.01 37.18
CA GLN A 586 15.71 5.54 37.98
C GLN A 586 16.36 6.78 37.37
N VAL A 587 15.92 7.20 36.18
CA VAL A 587 16.44 8.41 35.50
C VAL A 587 15.90 9.65 36.21
N GLY A 588 16.77 10.66 36.43
CA GLY A 588 16.43 11.90 37.11
C GLY A 588 15.38 12.77 36.39
N PRO A 589 15.14 14.03 36.82
CA PRO A 589 14.02 14.84 36.36
C PRO A 589 13.99 15.20 34.86
N LYS A 590 15.08 15.00 34.10
CA LYS A 590 15.05 15.12 32.62
C LYS A 590 14.76 13.72 32.05
N GLY A 591 13.49 13.47 31.75
CA GLY A 591 13.07 12.29 30.98
C GLY A 591 13.51 12.37 29.52
N HIS A 592 13.22 11.33 28.74
CA HIS A 592 13.45 11.30 27.30
C HIS A 592 12.53 12.28 26.57
N ASP A 593 13.01 12.89 25.47
CA ASP A 593 12.23 13.86 24.69
C ASP A 593 11.06 13.21 23.97
N ILE A 594 11.29 12.05 23.36
CA ILE A 594 10.29 11.29 22.61
C ILE A 594 10.26 9.84 23.11
N VAL A 595 9.06 9.33 23.36
CA VAL A 595 8.81 7.93 23.74
C VAL A 595 8.02 7.27 22.62
N VAL A 596 8.64 6.28 21.98
CA VAL A 596 8.00 5.47 20.93
C VAL A 596 7.38 4.24 21.57
N LEU A 597 6.05 4.16 21.47
CA LEU A 597 5.24 3.05 21.94
C LEU A 597 4.72 2.25 20.73
N GLN A 598 5.57 1.41 20.15
CA GLN A 598 5.15 0.53 19.06
C GLN A 598 4.51 -0.74 19.64
N ASP A 599 3.19 -0.85 19.46
CA ASP A 599 2.33 -1.98 19.86
C ASP A 599 2.39 -2.44 21.33
N VAL A 600 3.09 -1.71 22.19
CA VAL A 600 3.15 -1.95 23.65
C VAL A 600 1.77 -2.06 24.29
N ILE A 601 0.81 -1.25 23.82
CA ILE A 601 -0.57 -1.25 24.32
C ILE A 601 -1.36 -2.44 23.73
N ALA A 602 -1.21 -2.68 22.42
CA ALA A 602 -1.93 -3.74 21.73
C ALA A 602 -1.55 -5.13 22.27
N ARG A 603 -0.26 -5.37 22.54
CA ARG A 603 0.24 -6.64 23.10
C ARG A 603 -0.32 -6.98 24.48
N ARG A 604 -0.68 -5.96 25.28
CA ARG A 604 -1.28 -6.14 26.60
C ARG A 604 -2.81 -6.14 26.56
N ALA A 605 -3.39 -5.95 25.38
CA ALA A 605 -4.83 -5.94 25.22
C ALA A 605 -5.38 -7.37 25.31
N GLU A 606 -6.59 -7.48 25.86
CA GLU A 606 -7.33 -8.74 25.89
C GLU A 606 -8.44 -8.68 24.82
N VAL A 607 -8.49 -9.68 23.96
CA VAL A 607 -9.55 -9.78 22.94
C VAL A 607 -10.88 -10.10 23.62
N LYS A 608 -11.86 -9.20 23.49
CA LYS A 608 -13.21 -9.38 24.03
C LYS A 608 -14.29 -9.20 22.97
N TRP A 609 -15.16 -10.19 22.88
CA TRP A 609 -16.35 -10.10 22.04
C TRP A 609 -17.43 -9.29 22.74
N THR A 610 -17.85 -8.20 22.11
CA THR A 610 -19.00 -7.39 22.56
C THR A 610 -20.02 -7.27 21.43
N ARG A 611 -21.31 -7.31 21.76
CA ARG A 611 -22.35 -7.06 20.74
C ARG A 611 -22.28 -5.60 20.31
N ALA A 612 -22.07 -5.34 19.03
CA ALA A 612 -22.14 -4.01 18.49
C ALA A 612 -23.60 -3.53 18.47
N THR A 613 -23.85 -2.31 18.97
CA THR A 613 -25.16 -1.64 18.93
C THR A 613 -25.11 -0.47 17.95
N GLY A 614 -26.13 -0.29 17.12
CA GLY A 614 -26.25 0.88 16.25
C GLY A 614 -25.41 0.85 14.96
N VAL A 615 -24.92 -0.32 14.54
CA VAL A 615 -24.28 -0.47 13.22
C VAL A 615 -25.38 -0.50 12.16
N GLY A 616 -25.58 0.62 11.48
CA GLY A 616 -26.43 0.68 10.28
C GLY A 616 -25.80 -0.09 9.13
N THR A 617 -26.62 -0.66 8.25
CA THR A 617 -26.12 -1.22 6.98
C THR A 617 -25.79 -0.08 6.03
N SER A 618 -24.50 0.17 5.80
CA SER A 618 -24.04 1.08 4.75
C SER A 618 -24.09 0.40 3.40
N ASP A 619 -24.41 1.15 2.34
CA ASP A 619 -24.32 0.66 0.98
C ASP A 619 -22.85 0.49 0.58
N MET A 620 -22.49 -0.67 0.00
CA MET A 620 -21.10 -1.07 -0.25
C MET A 620 -20.38 -0.09 -1.20
N LEU A 621 -21.10 0.51 -2.15
CA LEU A 621 -20.55 1.48 -3.10
C LEU A 621 -20.14 2.80 -2.43
N THR A 622 -20.87 3.23 -1.41
CA THR A 622 -20.64 4.52 -0.73
C THR A 622 -19.83 4.39 0.54
N HIS A 623 -19.63 3.16 1.01
CA HIS A 623 -18.97 2.89 2.27
C HIS A 623 -17.44 3.06 2.15
N MET A 624 -16.90 3.98 2.95
CA MET A 624 -15.47 4.21 3.14
C MET A 624 -15.12 3.94 4.62
N PRO A 625 -14.91 2.67 5.02
CA PRO A 625 -14.71 2.32 6.43
C PRO A 625 -13.50 3.02 7.05
N THR A 626 -12.48 3.30 6.25
CA THR A 626 -11.22 3.92 6.69
C THR A 626 -11.36 5.42 6.98
N ALA A 627 -12.44 6.06 6.51
CA ALA A 627 -12.78 7.44 6.84
C ALA A 627 -13.37 7.57 8.26
N HIS A 628 -13.75 6.46 8.90
CA HIS A 628 -14.30 6.43 10.25
C HIS A 628 -13.29 5.90 11.27
N SER A 629 -13.36 6.40 12.51
CA SER A 629 -12.51 5.87 13.58
C SER A 629 -12.99 4.49 14.01
N ARG A 630 -12.08 3.52 14.06
CA ARG A 630 -12.30 2.19 14.67
C ARG A 630 -12.36 2.23 16.21
N ARG A 631 -12.12 3.39 16.83
CA ARG A 631 -12.13 3.54 18.29
C ARG A 631 -13.55 3.79 18.79
N LYS A 632 -13.97 3.09 19.84
CA LYS A 632 -15.20 3.47 20.55
C LYS A 632 -14.98 4.80 21.28
N PRO A 633 -15.92 5.76 21.17
CA PRO A 633 -15.89 6.94 22.02
C PRO A 633 -15.97 6.51 23.48
N SER A 634 -14.99 6.91 24.30
CA SER A 634 -15.05 6.70 25.76
C SER A 634 -15.46 7.99 26.45
N THR A 635 -16.49 7.93 27.29
CA THR A 635 -16.80 9.01 28.24
C THR A 635 -15.76 9.01 29.36
N ARG A 636 -15.32 10.20 29.77
CA ARG A 636 -14.21 10.53 30.70
C ARG A 636 -14.08 9.72 32.02
N ALA A 637 -15.04 8.86 32.37
CA ALA A 637 -15.08 8.11 33.63
C ALA A 637 -14.64 6.64 33.53
N THR A 638 -14.44 6.09 32.33
CA THR A 638 -14.00 4.69 32.16
C THR A 638 -12.74 4.67 31.32
N GLN A 639 -11.56 4.68 31.96
CA GLN A 639 -10.25 4.47 31.32
C GLN A 639 -10.08 3.01 30.83
N ARG A 640 -11.04 2.51 30.04
CA ARG A 640 -10.83 1.35 29.17
C ARG A 640 -10.98 1.85 27.75
N ARG A 641 -9.84 2.06 27.08
CA ARG A 641 -9.82 2.35 25.64
C ARG A 641 -10.15 1.05 24.92
N GLU A 642 -11.43 0.83 24.64
CA GLU A 642 -11.88 -0.23 23.74
C GLU A 642 -11.59 0.20 22.29
N VAL A 643 -10.74 -0.54 21.60
CA VAL A 643 -10.57 -0.46 20.14
C VAL A 643 -11.36 -1.63 19.57
N ILE A 644 -12.20 -1.38 18.54
CA ILE A 644 -12.97 -2.42 17.86
C ILE A 644 -12.05 -3.20 16.94
#